data_AF-A0A960DPN6-F1
#
_entry.id   AF-A0A960DPN6-F1
#
_cell.length_a   1.000
_cell.length_b   1.000
_cell.length_c   1.000
_cell.angle_alpha   90.00
_cell.angle_beta   90.00
_cell.angle_gamma   90.00
#
_symmetry.space_group_name_H-M   'P 1'
#
loop_
_entity.id
_entity.type
_entity.pdbx_description
1 polymer ?
#
loop_
_entity_poly.entity_id
_entity_poly.type
_entity_poly.pdbx_seq_one_letter_code
_entity_poly.pdbx_strand_id
1 'polypeptide(L)'
;EDITFERVVVSPAPGEPGKMPFWHGDRPGRPLELGRALGAFQREVRAQPDEAALGNLINDYGLDAFAATNVLLYLGEQADATGVVPDDRTIVVERFRDEIGDWRVCILSPFGTPVHAPWAMAIQRRLGERFDMPVEVMWTDDGIVLRLPEAADDLPLEDLVIDPEEIDDLVMEALPQTSLFSARFRECAARSLLLPRRRPDQRTPLWQQRQRAHDLLAVASKYPTFPVLLETSRECLQDVFDLPALREVLLQLRNRQVRVVQVDTAKASPFAQSLLFNWIAAYMYEGDAPLAERRAAALALDKDLLRDLLGAEELRELLDPGALADLELELQLLADGRRARNADELHDVLRRVGDLSVAEADLRCDTSGAAAAWLADLQHQRRAITVVVAGEERWIAAEDAARYRDALGCNVPLGLPREFTEAVPLPLETLIGRYARTHGPFVTDDVAHRFGISAERVAGALAALGDQVVRGEFRPNGSGIEWCDGDVLRQLRRRSLAALRREVEPVEHDAYARFLVAWHGIGTDRRGIDALVESLSHLQGAAVPASSLEREILPARLRQYQPAQLDELCTSGELVWVGAGAIGAGDGRIRLCFADQLPLLAQAWEAPVAPDGPLHDALRAHLAQRGASFWGGLRAAAPEATDAEILAALWDLVWAGEVTNDSLAPLRAYLGAKGVGPTPKSAPRQRPRPGRLNRIGPP
;
A
#
# COMPACT_ATOMS: atom_id res chain seq x y z
N GLU A 1 10.54 13.06 18.58
CA GLU A 1 9.07 13.11 18.76
C GLU A 1 8.76 12.62 20.15
N ASP A 2 7.78 13.24 20.83
CA ASP A 2 7.48 12.94 22.24
C ASP A 2 6.10 12.30 22.34
N ILE A 3 6.06 11.05 22.81
CA ILE A 3 4.82 10.29 23.06
C ILE A 3 4.66 10.21 24.56
N THR A 4 3.78 11.05 25.09
CA THR A 4 3.37 11.01 26.49
C THR A 4 2.12 10.15 26.64
N PHE A 5 1.71 9.88 27.88
CA PHE A 5 0.50 9.11 28.18
C PHE A 5 -0.78 9.73 27.58
N GLU A 6 -0.83 11.06 27.40
CA GLU A 6 -2.04 11.78 26.98
C GLU A 6 -1.90 12.49 25.62
N ARG A 7 -0.69 12.61 25.08
CA ARG A 7 -0.46 13.32 23.82
C ARG A 7 0.75 12.79 23.07
N VAL A 8 0.62 12.80 21.74
CA VAL A 8 1.71 12.62 20.79
C VAL A 8 2.03 13.99 20.21
N VAL A 9 3.29 14.43 20.32
CA VAL A 9 3.75 15.71 19.77
C VAL A 9 4.52 15.43 18.49
N VAL A 10 3.90 15.80 17.37
CA VAL A 10 4.47 15.72 16.02
C VAL A 10 4.88 17.10 15.51
N SER A 11 5.99 17.15 14.78
CA SER A 11 6.50 18.35 14.11
C SER A 11 5.83 18.52 12.73
N PRO A 12 5.48 19.75 12.31
CA PRO A 12 4.94 19.99 10.98
C PRO A 12 5.94 19.61 9.88
N ALA A 13 5.50 18.84 8.88
CA ALA A 13 6.24 18.60 7.65
C ALA A 13 5.75 19.57 6.56
N PRO A 14 6.55 20.56 6.11
CA PRO A 14 6.13 21.49 5.08
C PRO A 14 5.92 20.78 3.74
N GLY A 15 4.74 20.89 3.15
CA GLY A 15 4.41 20.34 1.83
C GLY A 15 3.59 19.05 1.84
N GLU A 16 3.35 18.42 3.00
CA GLU A 16 2.38 17.34 3.15
C GLU A 16 1.16 17.83 3.96
N PRO A 17 -0.09 17.61 3.50
CA PRO A 17 -1.25 17.87 4.32
C PRO A 17 -1.19 17.02 5.61
N GLY A 18 -1.54 17.64 6.74
CA GLY A 18 -1.51 16.96 8.04
C GLY A 18 -2.47 15.77 8.03
N LYS A 19 -1.94 14.55 8.16
CA LYS A 19 -2.74 13.34 8.27
C LYS A 19 -3.57 13.40 9.56
N MET A 20 -4.88 13.18 9.44
CA MET A 20 -5.74 13.06 10.62
C MET A 20 -5.27 11.86 11.45
N PRO A 21 -4.89 12.03 12.72
CA PRO A 21 -4.48 10.90 13.54
C PRO A 21 -5.67 9.97 13.77
N PHE A 22 -5.58 8.74 13.26
CA PHE A 22 -6.57 7.69 13.48
C PHE A 22 -6.29 6.98 14.80
N TRP A 23 -7.35 6.79 15.60
CA TRP A 23 -7.28 6.14 16.92
C TRP A 23 -8.02 4.81 16.87
N HIS A 24 -7.29 3.70 16.79
CA HIS A 24 -7.88 2.39 17.08
C HIS A 24 -7.86 2.18 18.61
N GLY A 25 -8.96 2.50 19.26
CA GLY A 25 -9.15 2.13 20.68
C GLY A 25 -9.27 0.63 20.80
N ASP A 26 -8.37 -0.02 21.54
CA ASP A 26 -8.51 -1.43 21.93
C ASP A 26 -9.61 -1.54 23.00
N ARG A 27 -10.86 -1.36 22.57
CA ARG A 27 -12.06 -1.49 23.41
C ARG A 27 -12.62 -2.89 23.23
N PRO A 28 -13.14 -3.51 24.30
CA PRO A 28 -13.91 -4.72 24.15
C PRO A 28 -15.10 -4.42 23.23
N GLY A 29 -15.31 -5.30 22.23
CA GLY A 29 -16.40 -5.14 21.27
C GLY A 29 -17.77 -5.18 21.94
N ARG A 30 -18.79 -4.73 21.21
CA ARG A 30 -20.18 -4.71 21.72
C ARG A 30 -20.64 -6.13 22.06
N PRO A 31 -21.12 -6.41 23.29
CA PRO A 31 -21.63 -7.73 23.64
C PRO A 31 -22.99 -8.00 22.96
N LEU A 32 -23.36 -9.28 22.80
CA LEU A 32 -24.60 -9.68 22.15
C LEU A 32 -25.85 -9.04 22.79
N GLU A 33 -25.90 -8.93 24.12
CA GLU A 33 -27.02 -8.33 24.84
C GLU A 33 -27.28 -6.87 24.42
N LEU A 34 -26.21 -6.07 24.32
CA LEU A 34 -26.30 -4.69 23.88
C LEU A 34 -26.61 -4.60 22.38
N GLY A 35 -26.07 -5.51 21.58
CA GLY A 35 -26.41 -5.65 20.16
C GLY A 35 -27.90 -5.92 19.94
N ARG A 36 -28.50 -6.82 20.73
CA ARG A 36 -29.95 -7.09 20.69
C ARG A 36 -30.77 -5.90 21.11
N ALA A 37 -30.34 -5.16 22.14
CA ALA A 37 -31.02 -3.94 22.56
C ALA A 37 -31.00 -2.87 21.46
N LEU A 38 -29.87 -2.71 20.76
CA LEU A 38 -29.74 -1.79 19.63
C LEU A 38 -30.65 -2.19 18.47
N GLY A 39 -30.65 -3.48 18.09
CA GLY A 39 -31.53 -3.99 17.05
C GLY A 39 -33.02 -3.83 17.42
N ALA A 40 -33.39 -4.13 18.67
CA ALA A 40 -34.76 -3.95 19.15
C ALA A 40 -35.18 -2.48 19.09
N PHE A 41 -34.30 -1.55 19.45
CA PHE A 41 -34.52 -0.12 19.32
C PHE A 41 -34.76 0.30 17.85
N GLN A 42 -33.91 -0.14 16.92
CA GLN A 42 -34.07 0.14 15.49
C GLN A 42 -35.42 -0.35 14.96
N ARG A 43 -35.82 -1.57 15.36
CA ARG A 43 -37.11 -2.15 15.00
C ARG A 43 -38.29 -1.37 15.59
N GLU A 44 -38.22 -0.99 16.87
CA GLU A 44 -39.28 -0.27 17.57
C GLU A 44 -39.49 1.14 16.99
N VAL A 45 -38.41 1.84 16.68
CA VAL A 45 -38.45 3.14 16.01
C VAL A 45 -39.06 3.02 14.61
N ARG A 46 -38.68 2.01 13.83
CA ARG A 46 -39.21 1.78 12.47
C ARG A 46 -40.65 1.28 12.42
N ALA A 47 -41.14 0.65 13.48
CA ALA A 47 -42.52 0.17 13.56
C ALA A 47 -43.53 1.31 13.77
N GLN A 48 -43.07 2.49 14.16
CA GLN A 48 -43.91 3.65 14.47
C GLN A 48 -43.98 4.63 13.29
N PRO A 49 -45.07 5.41 13.16
CA PRO A 49 -45.11 6.55 12.24
C PRO A 49 -44.06 7.61 12.63
N ASP A 50 -43.47 8.27 11.64
CA ASP A 50 -42.34 9.21 11.84
C ASP A 50 -42.62 10.29 12.89
N GLU A 51 -43.83 10.86 12.93
CA GLU A 51 -44.20 11.87 13.94
C GLU A 51 -44.17 11.30 15.38
N ALA A 52 -44.64 10.06 15.56
CA ALA A 52 -44.65 9.38 16.85
C ALA A 52 -43.23 8.95 17.26
N ALA A 53 -42.45 8.43 16.30
CA ALA A 53 -41.07 8.04 16.52
C ALA A 53 -40.21 9.25 16.91
N LEU A 54 -40.37 10.39 16.24
CA LEU A 54 -39.66 11.63 16.56
C LEU A 54 -40.02 12.12 17.97
N GLY A 55 -41.31 12.06 18.34
CA GLY A 55 -41.76 12.37 19.69
C GLY A 55 -41.12 11.49 20.75
N ASN A 56 -41.03 10.17 20.52
CA ASN A 56 -40.42 9.23 21.46
C ASN A 56 -38.90 9.44 21.57
N LEU A 57 -38.20 9.66 20.45
CA LEU A 57 -36.77 9.94 20.43
C LEU A 57 -36.41 11.20 21.25
N ILE A 58 -37.25 12.24 21.18
CA ILE A 58 -37.03 13.47 21.95
C ILE A 58 -37.41 13.30 23.43
N ASN A 59 -38.60 12.75 23.71
CA ASN A 59 -39.15 12.75 25.06
C ASN A 59 -38.61 11.61 25.94
N ASP A 60 -38.43 10.41 25.38
CA ASP A 60 -38.05 9.22 26.13
C ASP A 60 -36.54 8.95 26.08
N TYR A 61 -35.89 9.29 24.96
CA TYR A 61 -34.44 9.10 24.77
C TYR A 61 -33.62 10.39 24.93
N GLY A 62 -34.27 11.55 25.10
CA GLY A 62 -33.61 12.82 25.37
C GLY A 62 -32.78 13.38 24.22
N LEU A 63 -33.05 12.96 22.98
CA LEU A 63 -32.38 13.48 21.80
C LEU A 63 -32.88 14.90 21.48
N ASP A 64 -32.00 15.74 20.96
CA ASP A 64 -32.43 17.00 20.36
C ASP A 64 -33.16 16.74 19.02
N ALA A 65 -33.88 17.75 18.53
CA ALA A 65 -34.69 17.62 17.31
C ALA A 65 -33.87 17.27 16.06
N PHE A 66 -32.63 17.75 15.95
CA PHE A 66 -31.76 17.46 14.81
C PHE A 66 -31.26 16.02 14.86
N ALA A 67 -30.81 15.57 16.03
CA ALA A 67 -30.37 14.19 16.25
C ALA A 67 -31.51 13.20 16.00
N ALA A 68 -32.72 13.46 16.53
CA ALA A 68 -33.90 12.63 16.29
C ALA A 68 -34.26 12.55 14.80
N THR A 69 -34.24 13.69 14.10
CA THR A 69 -34.51 13.74 12.65
C THR A 69 -33.45 12.96 11.86
N ASN A 70 -32.17 13.11 12.20
CA ASN A 70 -31.09 12.40 11.54
C ASN A 70 -31.18 10.88 11.73
N VAL A 71 -31.56 10.40 12.93
CA VAL A 71 -31.76 8.97 13.17
C VAL A 71 -32.87 8.42 12.26
N LEU A 72 -34.01 9.12 12.18
CA LEU A 72 -35.11 8.69 11.30
C LEU A 72 -34.71 8.73 9.83
N LEU A 73 -34.01 9.77 9.40
CA LEU A 73 -33.51 9.90 8.03
C LEU A 73 -32.55 8.74 7.70
N TYR A 74 -31.57 8.48 8.57
CA TYR A 74 -30.57 7.42 8.37
C TYR A 74 -31.22 6.03 8.28
N LEU A 75 -32.19 5.72 9.16
CA LEU A 75 -32.92 4.46 9.08
C LEU A 75 -33.86 4.38 7.87
N GLY A 76 -34.40 5.53 7.43
CA GLY A 76 -35.20 5.65 6.22
C GLY A 76 -34.39 5.37 4.96
N GLU A 77 -33.24 6.02 4.81
CA GLU A 77 -32.30 5.81 3.70
C GLU A 77 -31.82 4.35 3.63
N GLN A 78 -31.56 3.72 4.78
CA GLN A 78 -31.22 2.30 4.84
C GLN A 78 -32.37 1.41 4.33
N ALA A 79 -33.59 1.71 4.75
CA ALA A 79 -34.78 0.97 4.31
C ALA A 79 -35.04 1.16 2.81
N ASP A 80 -34.82 2.37 2.28
CA ASP A 80 -34.97 2.66 0.85
C ASP A 80 -33.91 1.92 0.01
N ALA A 81 -32.68 1.82 0.52
CA ALA A 81 -31.58 1.13 -0.16
C ALA A 81 -31.74 -0.40 -0.16
N THR A 82 -32.11 -0.99 0.97
CA THR A 82 -32.06 -2.45 1.17
C THR A 82 -33.44 -3.11 1.34
N GLY A 83 -34.52 -2.32 1.34
CA GLY A 83 -35.90 -2.76 1.57
C GLY A 83 -36.24 -3.04 3.04
N VAL A 84 -35.23 -3.33 3.88
CA VAL A 84 -35.38 -3.63 5.31
C VAL A 84 -34.19 -3.07 6.09
N VAL A 85 -34.40 -2.66 7.33
CA VAL A 85 -33.30 -2.27 8.22
C VAL A 85 -32.85 -3.52 9.01
N PRO A 86 -31.54 -3.81 9.11
CA PRO A 86 -31.04 -4.83 10.03
C PRO A 86 -31.51 -4.54 11.46
N ASP A 87 -31.93 -5.59 12.19
CA ASP A 87 -32.41 -5.49 13.57
C ASP A 87 -32.09 -6.76 14.37
N ASP A 88 -32.65 -6.91 15.58
CA ASP A 88 -32.42 -8.08 16.44
C ASP A 88 -33.05 -9.39 15.90
N ARG A 89 -33.87 -9.30 14.85
CA ARG A 89 -34.57 -10.42 14.21
C ARG A 89 -34.36 -10.51 12.69
N THR A 90 -33.60 -9.59 12.09
CA THR A 90 -33.35 -9.52 10.66
C THR A 90 -31.88 -9.20 10.40
N ILE A 91 -31.18 -10.11 9.72
CA ILE A 91 -29.85 -9.88 9.16
C ILE A 91 -30.00 -9.57 7.68
N VAL A 92 -29.26 -8.58 7.20
CA VAL A 92 -29.22 -8.23 5.77
C VAL A 92 -27.87 -8.64 5.20
N VAL A 93 -27.90 -9.42 4.13
CA VAL A 93 -26.74 -9.74 3.30
C VAL A 93 -26.85 -8.87 2.05
N GLU A 94 -26.12 -7.76 2.07
CA GLU A 94 -26.07 -6.81 0.98
C GLU A 94 -24.90 -7.14 0.05
N ARG A 95 -25.16 -7.20 -1.26
CA ARG A 95 -24.14 -7.38 -2.29
C ARG A 95 -24.13 -6.19 -3.23
N PHE A 96 -22.97 -5.65 -3.50
CA PHE A 96 -22.77 -4.63 -4.53
C PHE A 96 -21.41 -4.83 -5.19
N ARG A 97 -21.25 -4.28 -6.40
CA ARG A 97 -19.97 -4.26 -7.09
C ARG A 97 -19.22 -3.00 -6.70
N ASP A 98 -17.93 -3.14 -6.44
CA ASP A 98 -17.07 -1.98 -6.27
C ASP A 98 -16.72 -1.33 -7.61
N GLU A 99 -16.02 -0.22 -7.51
CA GLU A 99 -15.56 0.63 -8.61
C GLU A 99 -14.54 -0.02 -9.55
N ILE A 100 -14.07 -1.24 -9.26
CA ILE A 100 -13.19 -2.07 -10.09
C ILE A 100 -13.96 -3.26 -10.69
N GLY A 101 -15.13 -3.58 -10.12
CA GLY A 101 -15.99 -4.70 -10.51
C GLY A 101 -15.90 -5.90 -9.57
N ASP A 102 -15.10 -5.82 -8.51
CA ASP A 102 -15.05 -6.86 -7.47
C ASP A 102 -16.35 -6.83 -6.67
N TRP A 103 -16.77 -8.00 -6.18
CA TRP A 103 -17.95 -8.11 -5.32
C TRP A 103 -17.61 -7.75 -3.87
N ARG A 104 -18.43 -6.87 -3.30
CA ARG A 104 -18.47 -6.59 -1.87
C ARG A 104 -19.73 -7.23 -1.31
N VAL A 105 -19.55 -8.03 -0.27
CA VAL A 105 -20.67 -8.67 0.43
C VAL A 105 -20.62 -8.23 1.89
N CYS A 106 -21.65 -7.52 2.32
CA CYS A 106 -21.78 -7.00 3.68
C CYS A 106 -22.87 -7.78 4.43
N ILE A 107 -22.50 -8.45 5.52
CA ILE A 107 -23.45 -9.05 6.46
C ILE A 107 -23.72 -8.01 7.54
N LEU A 108 -24.84 -7.32 7.44
CA LEU A 108 -25.26 -6.25 8.35
C LEU A 108 -26.05 -6.85 9.51
N SER A 109 -25.54 -6.67 10.73
CA SER A 109 -26.09 -7.27 11.95
C SER A 109 -25.67 -6.45 13.17
N PRO A 110 -26.54 -6.28 14.19
CA PRO A 110 -26.19 -5.51 15.38
C PRO A 110 -25.42 -6.32 16.45
N PHE A 111 -25.15 -7.62 16.22
CA PHE A 111 -24.71 -8.56 17.28
C PHE A 111 -23.31 -8.39 17.86
N GLY A 112 -22.49 -7.49 17.30
CA GLY A 112 -21.23 -7.09 17.90
C GLY A 112 -20.02 -7.95 17.53
N THR A 113 -18.83 -7.39 17.76
CA THR A 113 -17.54 -7.99 17.38
C THR A 113 -17.28 -9.37 17.99
N PRO A 114 -17.62 -9.66 19.26
CA PRO A 114 -17.39 -10.99 19.86
C PRO A 114 -18.12 -12.13 19.13
N VAL A 115 -19.21 -11.80 18.41
CA VAL A 115 -19.98 -12.74 17.56
C VAL A 115 -19.48 -12.69 16.12
N HIS A 116 -19.27 -11.49 15.58
CA HIS A 116 -18.89 -11.31 14.17
C HIS A 116 -17.47 -11.80 13.86
N ALA A 117 -16.51 -11.65 14.77
CA ALA A 117 -15.13 -12.08 14.55
C ALA A 117 -15.00 -13.60 14.33
N PRO A 118 -15.49 -14.48 15.24
CA PRO A 118 -15.44 -15.92 14.99
C PRO A 118 -16.30 -16.35 13.79
N TRP A 119 -17.43 -15.68 13.53
CA TRP A 119 -18.26 -15.97 12.36
C TRP A 119 -17.52 -15.64 11.05
N ALA A 120 -16.88 -14.47 10.99
CA ALA A 120 -16.07 -14.01 9.87
C ALA A 120 -14.91 -14.97 9.57
N MET A 121 -14.22 -15.47 10.60
CA MET A 121 -13.15 -16.47 10.45
C MET A 121 -13.66 -17.76 9.83
N ALA A 122 -14.82 -18.26 10.27
CA ALA A 122 -15.41 -19.46 9.71
C ALA A 122 -15.85 -19.28 8.25
N ILE A 123 -16.45 -18.13 7.92
CA ILE A 123 -16.80 -17.77 6.54
C ILE A 123 -15.52 -17.69 5.67
N GLN A 124 -14.49 -17.00 6.14
CA GLN A 124 -13.23 -16.85 5.40
C GLN A 124 -12.62 -18.21 5.04
N ARG A 125 -12.61 -19.16 6.00
CA ARG A 125 -12.10 -20.51 5.77
C ARG A 125 -12.93 -21.26 4.72
N ARG A 126 -14.26 -21.25 4.86
CA ARG A 126 -15.18 -21.95 3.94
C ARG A 126 -15.10 -21.39 2.51
N LEU A 127 -15.12 -20.07 2.36
CA LEU A 127 -15.03 -19.43 1.05
C LEU A 127 -13.64 -19.59 0.43
N GLY A 128 -12.58 -19.59 1.24
CA GLY A 128 -11.23 -19.85 0.77
C GLY A 128 -11.06 -21.24 0.15
N GLU A 129 -11.72 -22.26 0.71
CA GLU A 129 -11.74 -23.61 0.14
C GLU A 129 -12.62 -23.71 -1.11
N ARG A 130 -13.77 -23.04 -1.12
CA ARG A 130 -14.71 -23.09 -2.26
C ARG A 130 -14.13 -22.44 -3.51
N PHE A 131 -13.50 -21.28 -3.36
CA PHE A 131 -12.98 -20.51 -4.49
C PHE A 131 -11.50 -20.79 -4.80
N ASP A 132 -10.84 -21.68 -4.03
CA ASP A 132 -9.40 -21.98 -4.11
C ASP A 132 -8.53 -20.71 -4.14
N MET A 133 -8.94 -19.69 -3.37
CA MET A 133 -8.30 -18.39 -3.34
C MET A 133 -8.48 -17.70 -1.98
N PRO A 134 -7.54 -16.84 -1.55
CA PRO A 134 -7.69 -16.10 -0.31
C PRO A 134 -8.84 -15.09 -0.41
N VAL A 135 -9.78 -15.17 0.51
CA VAL A 135 -10.87 -14.19 0.67
C VAL A 135 -10.47 -13.20 1.75
N GLU A 136 -10.52 -11.91 1.43
CA GLU A 136 -10.30 -10.86 2.42
C GLU A 136 -11.59 -10.64 3.21
N VAL A 137 -11.48 -10.67 4.54
CA VAL A 137 -12.61 -10.50 5.46
C VAL A 137 -12.25 -9.50 6.56
N MET A 138 -13.22 -8.69 6.95
CA MET A 138 -13.15 -7.77 8.09
C MET A 138 -14.48 -7.77 8.82
N TRP A 139 -14.44 -7.45 10.10
CA TRP A 139 -15.60 -7.41 10.96
C TRP A 139 -15.55 -6.18 11.85
N THR A 140 -16.73 -5.72 12.26
CA THR A 140 -16.92 -4.66 13.25
C THR A 140 -18.07 -5.05 14.16
N ASP A 141 -18.48 -4.14 15.04
CA ASP A 141 -19.68 -4.36 15.85
C ASP A 141 -20.97 -4.44 15.01
N ASP A 142 -21.01 -3.80 13.84
CA ASP A 142 -22.21 -3.63 13.02
C ASP A 142 -22.29 -4.59 11.82
N GLY A 143 -21.27 -5.44 11.62
CA GLY A 143 -21.32 -6.46 10.59
C GLY A 143 -19.98 -7.04 10.15
N ILE A 144 -20.03 -7.81 9.07
CA ILE A 144 -18.90 -8.47 8.40
C ILE A 144 -18.84 -8.00 6.95
N VAL A 145 -17.65 -7.69 6.44
CA VAL A 145 -17.39 -7.38 5.04
C VAL A 145 -16.53 -8.47 4.43
N LEU A 146 -16.95 -8.94 3.26
CA LEU A 146 -16.21 -9.87 2.41
C LEU A 146 -15.88 -9.16 1.09
N ARG A 147 -14.66 -9.36 0.61
CA ARG A 147 -14.27 -8.98 -0.74
C ARG A 147 -14.03 -10.24 -1.58
N LEU A 148 -14.73 -10.32 -2.70
CA LEU A 148 -14.68 -11.44 -3.64
C LEU A 148 -14.33 -10.89 -5.03
N PRO A 149 -13.58 -11.63 -5.86
CA PRO A 149 -13.29 -11.19 -7.22
C PRO A 149 -14.58 -11.16 -8.07
N GLU A 150 -14.54 -10.41 -9.18
CA GLU A 150 -15.65 -10.35 -10.16
C GLU A 150 -16.15 -11.74 -10.60
N ALA A 151 -15.26 -12.73 -10.71
CA ALA A 151 -15.60 -14.09 -11.15
C ALA A 151 -16.44 -14.90 -10.14
N ALA A 152 -16.55 -14.45 -8.89
CA ALA A 152 -17.29 -15.13 -7.83
C ALA A 152 -18.77 -14.67 -7.79
N ASP A 153 -19.47 -14.80 -8.93
CA ASP A 153 -20.87 -14.35 -9.05
C ASP A 153 -21.85 -15.19 -8.21
N ASP A 154 -21.55 -16.47 -7.96
CA ASP A 154 -22.38 -17.37 -7.15
C ASP A 154 -21.87 -17.47 -5.70
N LEU A 155 -22.64 -16.90 -4.78
CA LEU A 155 -22.41 -16.97 -3.33
C LEU A 155 -23.72 -17.39 -2.64
N PRO A 156 -23.94 -18.69 -2.42
CA PRO A 156 -25.14 -19.17 -1.75
C PRO A 156 -25.13 -18.78 -0.27
N LEU A 157 -26.31 -18.52 0.30
CA LEU A 157 -26.48 -18.21 1.72
C LEU A 157 -25.89 -19.27 2.65
N GLU A 158 -25.87 -20.52 2.21
CA GLU A 158 -25.36 -21.69 2.93
C GLU A 158 -23.86 -21.55 3.26
N ASP A 159 -23.12 -20.80 2.45
CA ASP A 159 -21.72 -20.52 2.72
C ASP A 159 -21.51 -19.42 3.75
N LEU A 160 -22.52 -18.57 3.97
CA LEU A 160 -22.50 -17.48 4.93
C LEU A 160 -23.11 -17.89 6.29
N VAL A 161 -24.13 -18.75 6.27
CA VAL A 161 -24.80 -19.27 7.46
C VAL A 161 -24.21 -20.63 7.80
N ILE A 162 -23.14 -20.61 8.61
CA ILE A 162 -22.42 -21.81 9.07
C ILE A 162 -23.31 -22.65 9.99
N ASP A 163 -23.19 -23.97 9.91
CA ASP A 163 -23.92 -24.85 10.83
C ASP A 163 -23.44 -24.63 12.29
N PRO A 164 -24.36 -24.43 13.25
CA PRO A 164 -24.01 -24.29 14.67
C PRO A 164 -23.17 -25.42 15.26
N GLU A 165 -23.22 -26.62 14.69
CA GLU A 165 -22.42 -27.76 15.13
C GLU A 165 -21.00 -27.75 14.55
N GLU A 166 -20.75 -27.06 13.43
CA GLU A 166 -19.44 -26.99 12.76
C GLU A 166 -18.61 -25.77 13.19
N ILE A 167 -19.25 -24.75 13.79
CA ILE A 167 -18.63 -23.45 14.02
C ILE A 167 -17.42 -23.51 14.97
N ASP A 168 -17.48 -24.31 16.02
CA ASP A 168 -16.39 -24.42 17.00
C ASP A 168 -15.13 -24.98 16.34
N ASP A 169 -15.28 -26.03 15.54
CA ASP A 169 -14.16 -26.70 14.87
C ASP A 169 -13.51 -25.77 13.84
N LEU A 170 -14.32 -25.08 13.03
CA LEU A 170 -13.83 -24.11 12.04
C LEU A 170 -13.06 -22.96 12.70
N VAL A 171 -13.56 -22.41 13.80
CA VAL A 171 -12.88 -21.33 14.52
C VAL A 171 -11.60 -21.83 15.18
N MET A 172 -11.61 -23.02 15.79
CA MET A 172 -10.42 -23.61 16.41
C MET A 172 -9.30 -23.90 15.40
N GLU A 173 -9.64 -24.35 14.20
CA GLU A 173 -8.66 -24.60 13.14
C GLU A 173 -8.09 -23.30 12.55
N ALA A 174 -8.93 -22.27 12.38
CA ALA A 174 -8.53 -21.00 11.79
C ALA A 174 -7.74 -20.11 12.77
N LEU A 175 -8.08 -20.14 14.05
CA LEU A 175 -7.55 -19.23 15.07
C LEU A 175 -6.02 -19.11 15.12
N PRO A 176 -5.23 -20.20 15.09
CA PRO A 176 -3.76 -20.10 15.19
C PRO A 176 -3.09 -19.31 14.07
N GLN A 177 -3.77 -19.15 12.93
CA GLN A 177 -3.26 -18.44 11.75
C GLN A 177 -3.59 -16.93 11.79
N THR A 178 -4.33 -16.47 12.80
CA THR A 178 -4.79 -15.08 12.89
C THR A 178 -3.75 -14.15 13.53
N SER A 179 -3.80 -12.87 13.15
CA SER A 179 -3.04 -11.80 13.80
C SER A 179 -3.46 -11.61 15.27
N LEU A 180 -4.75 -11.78 15.59
CA LEU A 180 -5.29 -11.75 16.94
C LEU A 180 -4.61 -12.78 17.85
N PHE A 181 -4.52 -14.04 17.39
CA PHE A 181 -3.86 -15.10 18.16
C PHE A 181 -2.39 -14.78 18.41
N SER A 182 -1.69 -14.27 17.40
CA SER A 182 -0.29 -13.84 17.55
C SER A 182 -0.12 -12.70 18.55
N ALA A 183 -1.04 -11.74 18.57
CA ALA A 183 -1.04 -10.64 19.53
C ALA A 183 -1.29 -11.12 20.97
N ARG A 184 -2.34 -11.95 21.16
CA ARG A 184 -2.68 -12.53 22.46
C ARG A 184 -1.59 -13.47 22.97
N PHE A 185 -0.98 -14.27 22.09
CA PHE A 185 0.15 -15.12 22.45
C PHE A 185 1.33 -14.33 23.01
N ARG A 186 1.67 -13.21 22.36
CA ARG A 186 2.73 -12.29 22.82
C ARG A 186 2.41 -11.73 24.20
N GLU A 187 1.16 -11.38 24.45
CA GLU A 187 0.69 -10.83 25.74
C GLU A 187 0.72 -11.90 26.83
N CYS A 188 0.19 -13.09 26.57
CA CYS A 188 0.25 -14.24 27.45
C CYS A 188 1.70 -14.62 27.80
N ALA A 189 2.57 -14.74 26.80
CA ALA A 189 3.99 -15.08 27.00
C ALA A 189 4.76 -14.02 27.79
N ALA A 190 4.42 -12.74 27.62
CA ALA A 190 5.02 -11.66 28.38
C ALA A 190 4.50 -11.61 29.82
N ARG A 191 3.20 -11.84 30.02
CA ARG A 191 2.52 -11.90 31.32
C ARG A 191 3.00 -13.11 32.15
N SER A 192 3.28 -14.23 31.49
CA SER A 192 3.85 -15.43 32.10
C SER A 192 5.37 -15.37 32.33
N LEU A 193 6.01 -14.23 32.00
CA LEU A 193 7.46 -14.00 32.14
C LEU A 193 8.35 -15.02 31.39
N LEU A 194 7.82 -15.67 30.34
CA LEU A 194 8.59 -16.62 29.52
C LEU A 194 9.47 -15.94 28.49
N LEU A 195 9.10 -14.72 28.07
CA LEU A 195 9.94 -13.95 27.17
C LEU A 195 11.19 -13.47 27.93
N PRO A 196 12.41 -13.85 27.49
CA PRO A 196 13.63 -13.48 28.17
C PRO A 196 13.73 -11.95 28.22
N ARG A 197 14.16 -11.40 29.36
CA ARG A 197 14.38 -9.96 29.55
C ARG A 197 15.87 -9.68 29.60
N ARG A 198 16.32 -8.60 28.95
CA ARG A 198 17.74 -8.19 28.97
C ARG A 198 18.12 -7.56 30.31
N ARG A 199 17.15 -6.92 30.98
CA ARG A 199 17.27 -6.31 32.31
C ARG A 199 15.97 -6.51 33.10
N PRO A 200 15.99 -6.87 34.39
CA PRO A 200 14.78 -7.08 35.19
C PRO A 200 13.98 -5.79 35.46
N ASP A 201 14.67 -4.65 35.50
CA ASP A 201 14.18 -3.33 35.89
C ASP A 201 13.54 -2.52 34.74
N GLN A 202 13.61 -3.00 33.51
CA GLN A 202 13.13 -2.26 32.33
C GLN A 202 12.14 -3.07 31.49
N ARG A 203 11.11 -2.39 30.97
CA ARG A 203 10.20 -2.99 29.99
C ARG A 203 10.96 -3.26 28.69
N THR A 204 10.72 -4.42 28.09
CA THR A 204 11.30 -4.77 26.80
C THR A 204 10.60 -3.95 25.71
N PRO A 205 11.32 -3.31 24.77
CA PRO A 205 10.71 -2.62 23.64
C PRO A 205 9.74 -3.53 22.87
N LEU A 206 8.61 -2.97 22.41
CA LEU A 206 7.52 -3.76 21.80
C LEU A 206 7.98 -4.55 20.57
N TRP A 207 8.86 -3.99 19.74
CA TRP A 207 9.39 -4.69 18.55
C TRP A 207 10.18 -5.95 18.92
N GLN A 208 11.02 -5.89 19.98
CA GLN A 208 11.75 -7.06 20.48
C GLN A 208 10.79 -8.09 21.08
N GLN A 209 9.74 -7.62 21.75
CA GLN A 209 8.70 -8.48 22.30
C GLN A 209 7.95 -9.22 21.17
N ARG A 210 7.64 -8.54 20.05
CA ARG A 210 7.03 -9.15 18.86
C ARG A 210 7.93 -10.23 18.25
N GLN A 211 9.21 -9.91 18.01
CA GLN A 211 10.17 -10.87 17.45
C GLN A 211 10.31 -12.13 18.32
N ARG A 212 10.55 -11.95 19.62
CA ARG A 212 10.73 -13.08 20.55
C ARG A 212 9.46 -13.92 20.74
N ALA A 213 8.30 -13.29 20.75
CA ALA A 213 7.03 -14.02 20.82
C ALA A 213 6.76 -14.80 19.54
N HIS A 214 7.11 -14.25 18.37
CA HIS A 214 7.01 -14.95 17.10
C HIS A 214 7.93 -16.20 17.07
N ASP A 215 9.20 -16.05 17.47
CA ASP A 215 10.13 -17.17 17.57
C ASP A 215 9.63 -18.25 18.54
N LEU A 216 9.11 -17.83 19.71
CA LEU A 216 8.54 -18.74 20.69
C LEU A 216 7.30 -19.45 20.16
N LEU A 217 6.40 -18.74 19.46
CA LEU A 217 5.19 -19.32 18.87
C LEU A 217 5.54 -20.38 17.82
N ALA A 218 6.54 -20.13 16.97
CA ALA A 218 7.00 -21.07 15.96
C ALA A 218 7.54 -22.40 16.54
N VAL A 219 8.07 -22.37 17.76
CA VAL A 219 8.49 -23.57 18.49
C VAL A 219 7.33 -24.18 19.26
N ALA A 220 6.55 -23.35 19.96
CA ALA A 220 5.45 -23.78 20.80
C ALA A 220 4.35 -24.48 20.01
N SER A 221 4.08 -24.05 18.76
CA SER A 221 3.06 -24.64 17.88
C SER A 221 3.25 -26.14 17.62
N LYS A 222 4.47 -26.65 17.78
CA LYS A 222 4.80 -28.09 17.69
C LYS A 222 4.35 -28.90 18.92
N TYR A 223 3.95 -28.22 20.00
CA TYR A 223 3.55 -28.79 21.27
C TYR A 223 2.16 -28.26 21.66
N PRO A 224 1.07 -28.89 21.19
CA PRO A 224 -0.30 -28.42 21.45
C PRO A 224 -0.66 -28.28 22.93
N THR A 225 0.04 -29.00 23.82
CA THR A 225 -0.14 -28.95 25.27
C THR A 225 0.67 -27.84 25.97
N PHE A 226 1.36 -26.98 25.21
CA PHE A 226 2.13 -25.89 25.79
C PHE A 226 1.20 -24.91 26.54
N PRO A 227 1.42 -24.65 27.84
CA PRO A 227 0.45 -23.91 28.66
C PRO A 227 0.08 -22.52 28.12
N VAL A 228 1.04 -21.81 27.53
CA VAL A 228 0.78 -20.48 26.96
C VAL A 228 -0.04 -20.56 25.67
N LEU A 229 0.09 -21.63 24.89
CA LEU A 229 -0.80 -21.83 23.74
C LEU A 229 -2.23 -22.11 24.21
N LEU A 230 -2.40 -23.01 25.17
CA LEU A 230 -3.72 -23.32 25.74
C LEU A 230 -4.38 -22.08 26.34
N GLU A 231 -3.62 -21.29 27.09
CA GLU A 231 -4.08 -20.04 27.67
C GLU A 231 -4.44 -18.99 26.61
N THR A 232 -3.66 -18.90 25.53
CA THR A 232 -3.95 -18.00 24.42
C THR A 232 -5.23 -18.41 23.70
N SER A 233 -5.40 -19.70 23.41
CA SER A 233 -6.64 -20.22 22.83
C SER A 233 -7.84 -19.95 23.74
N ARG A 234 -7.68 -20.16 25.05
CA ARG A 234 -8.72 -19.89 26.06
C ARG A 234 -9.08 -18.41 26.10
N GLU A 235 -8.10 -17.50 26.08
CA GLU A 235 -8.33 -16.04 26.04
C GLU A 235 -9.05 -15.62 24.75
N CYS A 236 -8.61 -16.10 23.59
CA CYS A 236 -9.29 -15.77 22.33
C CYS A 236 -10.73 -16.30 22.30
N LEU A 237 -10.95 -17.56 22.66
CA LEU A 237 -12.25 -18.22 22.51
C LEU A 237 -13.28 -17.85 23.59
N GLN A 238 -12.84 -17.42 24.78
CA GLN A 238 -13.72 -17.16 25.92
C GLN A 238 -13.77 -15.68 26.35
N ASP A 239 -12.66 -14.94 26.22
CA ASP A 239 -12.59 -13.55 26.71
C ASP A 239 -12.79 -12.55 25.57
N VAL A 240 -12.31 -12.88 24.37
CA VAL A 240 -12.42 -12.00 23.18
C VAL A 240 -13.65 -12.38 22.35
N PHE A 241 -13.86 -13.67 22.10
CA PHE A 241 -15.00 -14.19 21.38
C PHE A 241 -16.10 -14.63 22.34
N ASP A 242 -17.33 -14.63 21.83
CA ASP A 242 -18.48 -15.23 22.50
C ASP A 242 -19.05 -16.34 21.61
N LEU A 243 -18.35 -17.49 21.60
CA LEU A 243 -18.80 -18.67 20.85
C LEU A 243 -20.19 -19.17 21.27
N PRO A 244 -20.56 -19.19 22.57
CA PRO A 244 -21.93 -19.50 22.97
C PRO A 244 -22.97 -18.58 22.33
N ALA A 245 -22.73 -17.26 22.32
CA ALA A 245 -23.60 -16.29 21.66
C ALA A 245 -23.67 -16.51 20.14
N LEU A 246 -22.54 -16.79 19.49
CA LEU A 246 -22.53 -17.11 18.06
C LEU A 246 -23.33 -18.36 17.75
N ARG A 247 -23.16 -19.43 18.53
CA ARG A 247 -23.96 -20.66 18.39
C ARG A 247 -25.45 -20.37 18.57
N GLU A 248 -25.81 -19.55 19.55
CA GLU A 248 -27.20 -19.13 19.76
C GLU A 248 -27.76 -18.41 18.52
N VAL A 249 -27.02 -17.46 17.96
CA VAL A 249 -27.42 -16.71 16.75
C VAL A 249 -27.56 -17.65 15.54
N LEU A 250 -26.60 -18.53 15.30
CA LEU A 250 -26.67 -19.51 14.20
C LEU A 250 -27.83 -20.49 14.38
N LEU A 251 -28.14 -20.92 15.62
CA LEU A 251 -29.32 -21.73 15.92
C LEU A 251 -30.61 -20.97 15.63
N GLN A 252 -30.67 -19.68 15.96
CA GLN A 252 -31.82 -18.82 15.67
C GLN A 252 -32.02 -18.63 14.17
N LEU A 253 -30.94 -18.52 13.40
CA LEU A 253 -30.96 -18.48 11.93
C LEU A 253 -31.48 -19.80 11.35
N ARG A 254 -30.94 -20.94 11.80
CA ARG A 254 -31.39 -22.27 11.39
C ARG A 254 -32.87 -22.51 11.68
N ASN A 255 -33.34 -22.08 12.86
CA ASN A 255 -34.73 -22.19 13.29
C ASN A 255 -35.65 -21.11 12.70
N ARG A 256 -35.13 -20.21 11.86
CA ARG A 256 -35.85 -19.08 11.24
C ARG A 256 -36.49 -18.12 12.25
N GLN A 257 -35.92 -18.03 13.46
CA GLN A 257 -36.29 -17.02 14.46
C GLN A 257 -35.68 -15.66 14.11
N VAL A 258 -34.47 -15.68 13.54
CA VAL A 258 -33.85 -14.55 12.87
C VAL A 258 -33.95 -14.79 11.36
N ARG A 259 -34.45 -13.80 10.64
CA ARG A 259 -34.60 -13.83 9.18
C ARG A 259 -33.32 -13.31 8.52
N VAL A 260 -32.92 -13.93 7.41
CA VAL A 260 -31.88 -13.40 6.53
C VAL A 260 -32.54 -12.85 5.27
N VAL A 261 -32.17 -11.63 4.88
CA VAL A 261 -32.63 -10.98 3.64
C VAL A 261 -31.41 -10.74 2.75
N GLN A 262 -31.46 -11.22 1.51
CA GLN A 262 -30.44 -10.90 0.51
C GLN A 262 -30.93 -9.75 -0.37
N VAL A 263 -30.04 -8.80 -0.63
CA VAL A 263 -30.31 -7.68 -1.52
C VAL A 263 -29.07 -7.35 -2.34
N ASP A 264 -29.27 -7.20 -3.64
CA ASP A 264 -28.25 -6.68 -4.53
C ASP A 264 -28.51 -5.19 -4.74
N THR A 265 -27.57 -4.35 -4.31
CA THR A 265 -27.64 -2.90 -4.43
C THR A 265 -26.68 -2.41 -5.51
N ALA A 266 -27.04 -1.31 -6.19
CA ALA A 266 -26.17 -0.70 -7.18
C ALA A 266 -24.94 -0.02 -6.53
N LYS A 267 -25.10 0.46 -5.29
CA LYS A 267 -24.08 1.10 -4.47
C LYS A 267 -24.30 0.74 -3.00
N ALA A 268 -23.26 0.86 -2.19
CA ALA A 268 -23.34 0.55 -0.77
C ALA A 268 -24.43 1.37 -0.06
N SER A 269 -25.27 0.69 0.73
CA SER A 269 -26.26 1.32 1.62
C SER A 269 -25.60 2.13 2.74
N PRO A 270 -26.34 3.05 3.42
CA PRO A 270 -25.79 3.85 4.51
C PRO A 270 -25.10 3.02 5.62
N PHE A 271 -25.61 1.83 5.95
CA PHE A 271 -24.99 0.94 6.94
C PHE A 271 -23.74 0.26 6.37
N ALA A 272 -23.79 -0.21 5.12
CA ALA A 272 -22.63 -0.81 4.46
C ALA A 272 -21.50 0.22 4.28
N GLN A 273 -21.80 1.47 3.96
CA GLN A 273 -20.82 2.56 3.89
C GLN A 273 -20.11 2.78 5.22
N SER A 274 -20.86 2.85 6.33
CA SER A 274 -20.29 2.95 7.69
C SER A 274 -19.38 1.77 8.02
N LEU A 275 -19.75 0.57 7.57
CA LEU A 275 -18.96 -0.63 7.78
C LEU A 275 -17.67 -0.63 6.94
N LEU A 276 -17.75 -0.27 5.65
CA LEU A 276 -16.61 -0.15 4.74
C LEU A 276 -15.64 0.96 5.16
N PHE A 277 -16.12 2.02 5.81
CA PHE A 277 -15.26 3.08 6.34
C PHE A 277 -14.19 2.51 7.30
N ASN A 278 -14.57 1.56 8.16
CA ASN A 278 -13.64 0.89 9.06
C ASN A 278 -12.61 0.01 8.32
N TRP A 279 -12.96 -0.54 7.13
CA TRP A 279 -12.03 -1.28 6.27
C TRP A 279 -10.87 -0.40 5.82
N ILE A 280 -11.19 0.83 5.44
CA ILE A 280 -10.24 1.80 4.88
C ILE A 280 -9.23 2.23 5.93
N ALA A 281 -9.73 2.47 7.15
CA ALA A 281 -8.89 2.86 8.27
C ALA A 281 -7.89 1.76 8.68
N ALA A 282 -8.23 0.48 8.51
CA ALA A 282 -7.28 -0.61 8.75
C ALA A 282 -6.13 -0.60 7.72
N TYR A 283 -6.46 -0.49 6.43
CA TYR A 283 -5.46 -0.56 5.35
C TYR A 283 -4.62 0.72 5.17
N MET A 284 -5.18 1.91 5.41
CA MET A 284 -4.43 3.17 5.29
C MET A 284 -3.35 3.33 6.38
N TYR A 285 -3.51 2.65 7.52
CA TYR A 285 -2.67 2.83 8.71
C TYR A 285 -1.88 1.58 9.13
N GLU A 286 -1.94 0.48 8.38
CA GLU A 286 -0.89 -0.55 8.42
C GLU A 286 0.42 0.06 7.92
N GLY A 287 1.18 0.66 8.85
CA GLY A 287 2.33 1.51 8.58
C GLY A 287 3.52 0.87 7.87
N ASP A 288 3.49 -0.44 7.62
CA ASP A 288 4.55 -1.19 6.96
C ASP A 288 4.22 -1.56 5.49
N ALA A 289 3.03 -1.22 4.97
CA ALA A 289 2.68 -1.51 3.58
C ALA A 289 3.38 -0.55 2.57
N PRO A 290 4.04 -1.08 1.52
CA PRO A 290 4.60 -0.30 0.42
C PRO A 290 3.60 0.75 -0.12
N LEU A 291 4.10 1.91 -0.55
CA LEU A 291 3.25 3.00 -1.08
C LEU A 291 2.33 2.53 -2.21
N ALA A 292 2.81 1.62 -3.05
CA ALA A 292 2.02 1.05 -4.16
C ALA A 292 0.87 0.15 -3.67
N GLU A 293 1.03 -0.61 -2.58
CA GLU A 293 -0.07 -1.38 -1.98
C GLU A 293 -1.15 -0.46 -1.39
N ARG A 294 -0.74 0.65 -0.79
CA ARG A 294 -1.67 1.67 -0.28
C ARG A 294 -2.46 2.35 -1.40
N ARG A 295 -1.80 2.71 -2.51
CA ARG A 295 -2.46 3.27 -3.70
C ARG A 295 -3.41 2.25 -4.35
N ALA A 296 -3.00 0.99 -4.40
CA ALA A 296 -3.81 -0.11 -4.88
C ALA A 296 -5.10 -0.30 -4.06
N ALA A 297 -5.00 -0.21 -2.73
CA ALA A 297 -6.17 -0.26 -1.86
C ALA A 297 -7.09 0.96 -2.05
N ALA A 298 -6.53 2.15 -2.23
CA ALA A 298 -7.31 3.38 -2.44
C ALA A 298 -8.10 3.38 -3.77
N LEU A 299 -7.55 2.79 -4.83
CA LEU A 299 -8.23 2.63 -6.12
C LEU A 299 -9.45 1.69 -6.06
N ALA A 300 -9.49 0.78 -5.08
CA ALA A 300 -10.56 -0.20 -4.88
C ALA A 300 -11.74 0.34 -4.04
N LEU A 301 -11.78 1.66 -3.82
CA LEU A 301 -12.77 2.33 -2.97
C LEU A 301 -13.87 3.02 -3.78
N ASP A 302 -15.03 3.17 -3.14
CA ASP A 302 -16.20 3.86 -3.68
C ASP A 302 -15.90 5.36 -3.88
N LYS A 303 -16.28 5.89 -5.04
CA LYS A 303 -16.05 7.28 -5.46
C LYS A 303 -16.76 8.29 -4.55
N ASP A 304 -17.97 8.00 -4.10
CA ASP A 304 -18.73 8.93 -3.26
C ASP A 304 -18.06 9.05 -1.88
N LEU A 305 -17.59 7.92 -1.36
CA LEU A 305 -16.89 7.86 -0.08
C LEU A 305 -15.48 8.49 -0.15
N LEU A 306 -14.74 8.30 -1.25
CA LEU A 306 -13.46 8.98 -1.50
C LEU A 306 -13.63 10.50 -1.59
N ARG A 307 -14.69 10.97 -2.28
CA ARG A 307 -14.98 12.39 -2.44
C ARG A 307 -15.27 13.06 -1.11
N ASP A 308 -16.01 12.39 -0.23
CA ASP A 308 -16.34 12.90 1.10
C ASP A 308 -15.14 12.92 2.05
N LEU A 309 -14.14 12.04 1.84
CA LEU A 309 -12.99 11.87 2.75
C LEU A 309 -11.71 12.57 2.34
N LEU A 310 -11.38 12.57 1.04
CA LEU A 310 -10.05 13.00 0.54
C LEU A 310 -10.12 14.30 -0.28
N GLY A 311 -11.33 14.76 -0.62
CA GLY A 311 -11.49 15.81 -1.62
C GLY A 311 -11.17 15.31 -3.03
N ALA A 312 -11.63 16.01 -4.06
CA ALA A 312 -11.58 15.55 -5.45
C ALA A 312 -10.16 15.50 -6.05
N GLU A 313 -9.16 16.12 -5.42
CA GLU A 313 -7.82 16.35 -6.00
C GLU A 313 -6.91 15.11 -5.99
N GLU A 314 -7.12 14.13 -5.09
CA GLU A 314 -6.20 12.98 -4.93
C GLU A 314 -6.42 11.83 -5.95
N LEU A 315 -7.54 11.82 -6.69
CA LEU A 315 -7.85 10.77 -7.67
C LEU A 315 -6.91 10.77 -8.88
N ARG A 316 -6.37 11.93 -9.27
CA ARG A 316 -5.45 12.05 -10.42
C ARG A 316 -4.11 11.36 -10.19
N GLU A 317 -3.64 11.30 -8.94
CA GLU A 317 -2.34 10.70 -8.61
C GLU A 317 -2.39 9.16 -8.54
N LEU A 318 -3.60 8.59 -8.49
CA LEU A 318 -3.80 7.15 -8.37
C LEU A 318 -3.86 6.43 -9.73
N LEU A 319 -4.17 7.12 -10.83
CA LEU A 319 -4.27 6.52 -12.16
C LEU A 319 -2.92 6.53 -12.88
N ASP A 320 -2.54 5.38 -13.45
CA ASP A 320 -1.26 5.25 -14.15
C ASP A 320 -1.34 5.88 -15.56
N PRO A 321 -0.43 6.81 -15.92
CA PRO A 321 -0.46 7.47 -17.22
C PRO A 321 -0.15 6.53 -18.38
N GLY A 322 0.66 5.48 -18.16
CA GLY A 322 0.94 4.46 -19.17
C GLY A 322 -0.30 3.62 -19.47
N ALA A 323 -0.99 3.16 -18.43
CA ALA A 323 -2.24 2.42 -18.52
C ALA A 323 -3.34 3.21 -19.25
N LEU A 324 -3.40 4.54 -19.02
CA LEU A 324 -4.30 5.42 -19.76
C LEU A 324 -3.97 5.47 -21.25
N ALA A 325 -2.70 5.73 -21.59
CA ALA A 325 -2.27 5.80 -22.98
C ALA A 325 -2.51 4.49 -23.75
N ASP A 326 -2.19 3.35 -23.13
CA ASP A 326 -2.42 2.02 -23.72
C ASP A 326 -3.92 1.75 -23.91
N LEU A 327 -4.75 2.11 -22.94
CA LEU A 327 -6.20 1.95 -23.02
C LEU A 327 -6.79 2.83 -24.14
N GLU A 328 -6.36 4.08 -24.27
CA GLU A 328 -6.82 4.97 -25.34
C GLU A 328 -6.45 4.43 -26.73
N LEU A 329 -5.24 3.89 -26.91
CA LEU A 329 -4.84 3.24 -28.15
C LEU A 329 -5.71 2.02 -28.49
N GLU A 330 -6.08 1.23 -27.49
CA GLU A 330 -6.97 0.08 -27.69
C GLU A 330 -8.41 0.48 -28.00
N LEU A 331 -8.98 1.44 -27.28
CA LEU A 331 -10.35 1.93 -27.49
C LEU A 331 -10.50 2.57 -28.87
N GLN A 332 -9.44 3.22 -29.36
CA GLN A 332 -9.37 3.81 -30.69
C GLN A 332 -8.99 2.80 -31.79
N LEU A 333 -8.75 1.52 -31.45
CA LEU A 333 -8.32 0.45 -32.37
C LEU A 333 -6.98 0.76 -33.08
N LEU A 334 -6.10 1.50 -32.42
CA LEU A 334 -4.76 1.86 -32.90
C LEU A 334 -3.68 0.89 -32.41
N ALA A 335 -3.97 0.13 -31.36
CA ALA A 335 -3.09 -0.89 -30.82
C ALA A 335 -2.81 -2.03 -31.82
N ASP A 336 -1.61 -2.62 -31.71
CA ASP A 336 -1.19 -3.71 -32.58
C ASP A 336 -2.12 -4.92 -32.45
N GLY A 337 -2.56 -5.46 -33.59
CA GLY A 337 -3.56 -6.55 -33.64
C GLY A 337 -5.03 -6.12 -33.58
N ARG A 338 -5.32 -4.82 -33.38
CA ARG A 338 -6.69 -4.27 -33.43
C ARG A 338 -7.03 -3.53 -34.73
N ARG A 339 -6.01 -3.21 -35.54
CA ARG A 339 -6.16 -2.48 -36.81
C ARG A 339 -6.88 -3.32 -37.87
N ALA A 340 -7.65 -2.65 -38.72
CA ALA A 340 -8.37 -3.27 -39.81
C ALA A 340 -7.42 -3.76 -40.91
N ARG A 341 -7.65 -4.98 -41.38
CA ARG A 341 -6.84 -5.66 -42.42
C ARG A 341 -7.52 -5.68 -43.78
N ASN A 342 -8.82 -5.35 -43.82
CA ASN A 342 -9.62 -5.33 -45.03
C ASN A 342 -10.80 -4.34 -44.88
N ALA A 343 -11.55 -4.14 -45.98
CA ALA A 343 -12.68 -3.22 -46.00
C ALA A 343 -13.83 -3.61 -45.05
N ASP A 344 -14.05 -4.90 -44.79
CA ASP A 344 -15.09 -5.34 -43.85
C ASP A 344 -14.74 -4.97 -42.41
N GLU A 345 -13.49 -5.20 -42.00
CA GLU A 345 -13.00 -4.79 -40.69
C GLU A 345 -13.01 -3.26 -40.54
N LEU A 346 -12.72 -2.50 -41.60
CA LEU A 346 -12.83 -1.03 -41.57
C LEU A 346 -14.29 -0.55 -41.39
N HIS A 347 -15.27 -1.28 -41.93
CA HIS A 347 -16.69 -1.00 -41.67
C HIS A 347 -17.02 -1.18 -40.18
N ASP A 348 -16.50 -2.23 -39.55
CA ASP A 348 -16.69 -2.45 -38.11
C ASP A 348 -15.99 -1.37 -37.26
N VAL A 349 -14.85 -0.84 -37.72
CA VAL A 349 -14.20 0.33 -37.11
C VAL A 349 -15.15 1.54 -37.15
N LEU A 350 -15.77 1.85 -38.29
CA LEU A 350 -16.74 2.97 -38.40
C LEU A 350 -17.95 2.79 -37.48
N ARG A 351 -18.47 1.56 -37.37
CA ARG A 351 -19.59 1.25 -36.46
C ARG A 351 -19.22 1.44 -35.00
N ARG A 352 -17.98 1.11 -34.63
CA ARG A 352 -17.49 1.19 -33.24
C ARG A 352 -17.06 2.60 -32.84
N VAL A 353 -16.19 3.23 -33.63
CA VAL A 353 -15.59 4.54 -33.31
C VAL A 353 -16.52 5.70 -33.69
N GLY A 354 -17.20 5.60 -34.83
CA GLY A 354 -18.05 6.67 -35.37
C GLY A 354 -17.45 7.32 -36.61
N ASP A 355 -17.57 8.65 -36.70
CA ASP A 355 -17.09 9.42 -37.83
C ASP A 355 -15.56 9.45 -37.88
N LEU A 356 -14.99 9.26 -39.07
CA LEU A 356 -13.55 9.32 -39.29
C LEU A 356 -13.20 10.14 -40.53
N SER A 357 -12.11 10.91 -40.45
CA SER A 357 -11.45 11.41 -41.66
C SER A 357 -10.69 10.28 -42.37
N VAL A 358 -10.30 10.48 -43.63
CA VAL A 358 -9.49 9.50 -44.36
C VAL A 358 -8.15 9.24 -43.65
N ALA A 359 -7.54 10.28 -43.08
CA ALA A 359 -6.28 10.15 -42.33
C ALA A 359 -6.47 9.37 -41.02
N GLU A 360 -7.58 9.60 -40.31
CA GLU A 360 -7.91 8.86 -39.09
C GLU A 360 -8.23 7.39 -39.38
N ALA A 361 -8.94 7.12 -40.48
CA ALA A 361 -9.20 5.76 -40.94
C ALA A 361 -7.89 5.04 -41.29
N ASP A 362 -6.94 5.71 -41.93
CA ASP A 362 -5.64 5.13 -42.29
C ASP A 362 -4.80 4.72 -41.08
N LEU A 363 -4.83 5.50 -40.00
CA LEU A 363 -4.17 5.14 -38.73
C LEU A 363 -4.72 3.86 -38.10
N ARG A 364 -5.97 3.49 -38.43
CA ARG A 364 -6.66 2.28 -37.95
C ARG A 364 -6.58 1.13 -38.94
N CYS A 365 -5.84 1.28 -40.03
CA CYS A 365 -5.56 0.23 -41.00
C CYS A 365 -4.15 -0.33 -40.78
N ASP A 366 -3.99 -1.63 -40.98
CA ASP A 366 -2.68 -2.29 -40.87
C ASP A 366 -1.76 -1.91 -42.07
N THR A 367 -2.36 -1.61 -43.21
CA THR A 367 -1.66 -1.15 -44.42
C THR A 367 -1.84 0.35 -44.61
N SER A 368 -0.75 1.12 -44.53
CA SER A 368 -0.82 2.57 -44.77
C SER A 368 -1.21 2.88 -46.21
N GLY A 369 -2.11 3.86 -46.35
CA GLY A 369 -2.68 4.32 -47.61
C GLY A 369 -3.85 3.48 -48.12
N ALA A 370 -4.21 2.38 -47.45
CA ALA A 370 -5.28 1.49 -47.90
C ALA A 370 -6.70 2.02 -47.59
N ALA A 371 -6.84 2.91 -46.58
CA ALA A 371 -8.15 3.36 -46.12
C ALA A 371 -8.98 4.04 -47.22
N ALA A 372 -8.36 4.87 -48.06
CA ALA A 372 -9.07 5.59 -49.13
C ALA A 372 -9.72 4.63 -50.14
N ALA A 373 -9.04 3.55 -50.51
CA ALA A 373 -9.56 2.54 -51.42
C ALA A 373 -10.70 1.75 -50.77
N TRP A 374 -10.53 1.32 -49.52
CA TRP A 374 -11.56 0.57 -48.79
C TRP A 374 -12.81 1.40 -48.51
N LEU A 375 -12.66 2.69 -48.16
CA LEU A 375 -13.79 3.61 -47.99
C LEU A 375 -14.57 3.81 -49.29
N ALA A 376 -13.88 3.95 -50.43
CA ALA A 376 -14.51 4.04 -51.74
C ALA A 376 -15.29 2.75 -52.10
N ASP A 377 -14.71 1.58 -51.81
CA ASP A 377 -15.38 0.29 -52.01
C ASP A 377 -16.63 0.17 -51.13
N LEU A 378 -16.54 0.56 -49.85
CA LEU A 378 -17.68 0.58 -48.93
C LEU A 378 -18.76 1.57 -49.37
N GLN A 379 -18.39 2.72 -49.93
CA GLN A 379 -19.33 3.69 -50.49
C GLN A 379 -20.08 3.13 -51.70
N HIS A 380 -19.35 2.47 -52.61
CA HIS A 380 -19.94 1.83 -53.79
C HIS A 380 -20.94 0.73 -53.38
N GLN A 381 -20.65 0.01 -52.29
CA GLN A 381 -21.55 -0.97 -51.69
C GLN A 381 -22.67 -0.35 -50.82
N ARG A 382 -22.70 0.98 -50.66
CA ARG A 382 -23.63 1.73 -49.78
C ARG A 382 -23.56 1.33 -48.30
N ARG A 383 -22.39 0.90 -47.84
CA ARG A 383 -22.11 0.56 -46.44
C ARG A 383 -21.49 1.71 -45.67
N ALA A 384 -20.78 2.61 -46.35
CA ALA A 384 -20.29 3.85 -45.78
C ALA A 384 -20.83 5.05 -46.57
N ILE A 385 -21.01 6.18 -45.89
CA ILE A 385 -21.40 7.45 -46.52
C ILE A 385 -20.52 8.57 -46.01
N THR A 386 -20.48 9.64 -46.79
CA THR A 386 -19.76 10.86 -46.45
C THR A 386 -20.74 11.92 -45.96
N VAL A 387 -20.42 12.56 -44.84
CA VAL A 387 -21.19 13.62 -44.21
C VAL A 387 -20.27 14.78 -43.84
N VAL A 388 -20.84 15.97 -43.66
CA VAL A 388 -20.10 17.14 -43.16
C VAL A 388 -20.37 17.28 -41.66
N VAL A 389 -19.32 17.18 -40.85
CA VAL A 389 -19.36 17.32 -39.38
C VAL A 389 -18.34 18.39 -39.00
N ALA A 390 -18.75 19.38 -38.20
CA ALA A 390 -17.91 20.52 -37.82
C ALA A 390 -17.23 21.27 -39.00
N GLY A 391 -17.83 21.23 -40.20
CA GLY A 391 -17.27 21.84 -41.41
C GLY A 391 -16.25 20.98 -42.17
N GLU A 392 -15.98 19.77 -41.70
CA GLU A 392 -15.07 18.80 -42.33
C GLU A 392 -15.84 17.64 -42.97
N GLU A 393 -15.34 17.14 -44.08
CA GLU A 393 -15.87 15.94 -44.74
C GLU A 393 -15.40 14.68 -44.01
N ARG A 394 -16.34 13.89 -43.48
CA ARG A 394 -16.06 12.68 -42.68
C ARG A 394 -16.88 11.49 -43.15
N TRP A 395 -16.32 10.31 -42.92
CA TRP A 395 -16.91 9.02 -43.27
C TRP A 395 -17.61 8.42 -42.06
N ILE A 396 -18.83 7.94 -42.27
CA ILE A 396 -19.62 7.22 -41.26
C ILE A 396 -20.18 5.92 -41.86
N ALA A 397 -20.50 4.97 -41.01
CA ALA A 397 -21.28 3.80 -41.41
C ALA A 397 -22.68 4.25 -41.87
N ALA A 398 -23.20 3.63 -42.94
CA ALA A 398 -24.50 3.98 -43.51
C ALA A 398 -25.65 3.79 -42.50
N GLU A 399 -25.51 2.83 -41.58
CA GLU A 399 -26.43 2.52 -40.49
C GLU A 399 -26.56 3.65 -39.45
N ASP A 400 -25.61 4.59 -39.44
CA ASP A 400 -25.62 5.75 -38.54
C ASP A 400 -26.20 7.02 -39.19
N ALA A 401 -26.64 6.94 -40.46
CA ALA A 401 -27.10 8.10 -41.20
C ALA A 401 -28.19 8.91 -40.47
N ALA A 402 -29.21 8.24 -39.93
CA ALA A 402 -30.25 8.90 -39.13
C ALA A 402 -29.71 9.57 -37.86
N ARG A 403 -28.74 8.96 -37.16
CA ARG A 403 -28.15 9.51 -35.94
C ARG A 403 -27.46 10.84 -36.21
N TYR A 404 -26.64 10.90 -37.27
CA TYR A 404 -25.93 12.13 -37.65
C TYR A 404 -26.87 13.20 -38.20
N ARG A 405 -27.89 12.82 -38.98
CA ARG A 405 -28.93 13.76 -39.46
C ARG A 405 -29.68 14.38 -38.29
N ASP A 406 -30.18 13.57 -37.37
CA ASP A 406 -31.09 14.03 -36.32
C ASP A 406 -30.33 14.73 -35.17
N ALA A 407 -29.10 14.31 -34.86
CA ALA A 407 -28.27 14.96 -33.85
C ALA A 407 -27.63 16.26 -34.35
N LEU A 408 -26.98 16.22 -35.52
CA LEU A 408 -26.08 17.27 -35.99
C LEU A 408 -26.64 18.06 -37.19
N GLY A 409 -27.74 17.61 -37.81
CA GLY A 409 -28.30 18.25 -39.00
C GLY A 409 -27.53 17.93 -40.28
N CYS A 410 -26.78 16.82 -40.32
CA CYS A 410 -26.01 16.43 -41.50
C CYS A 410 -26.90 16.07 -42.70
N ASN A 411 -26.48 16.45 -43.90
CA ASN A 411 -27.12 16.02 -45.13
C ASN A 411 -26.75 14.57 -45.45
N VAL A 412 -27.76 13.70 -45.59
CA VAL A 412 -27.59 12.27 -45.90
C VAL A 412 -27.84 12.01 -47.39
N PRO A 413 -26.98 11.22 -48.08
CA PRO A 413 -27.18 10.89 -49.49
C PRO A 413 -28.50 10.14 -49.77
N LEU A 414 -29.08 10.37 -50.95
CA LEU A 414 -30.28 9.67 -51.41
C LEU A 414 -29.94 8.22 -51.82
N GLY A 415 -30.83 7.27 -51.50
CA GLY A 415 -30.71 5.87 -51.94
C GLY A 415 -30.25 4.88 -50.86
N LEU A 416 -30.22 5.30 -49.60
CA LEU A 416 -30.04 4.39 -48.46
C LEU A 416 -31.35 3.62 -48.15
N PRO A 417 -31.26 2.39 -47.60
CA PRO A 417 -32.41 1.67 -47.06
C PRO A 417 -33.19 2.50 -46.04
N ARG A 418 -34.52 2.33 -46.02
CA ARG A 418 -35.40 3.10 -45.12
C ARG A 418 -35.00 2.92 -43.65
N GLU A 419 -34.64 1.71 -43.25
CA GLU A 419 -34.17 1.35 -41.91
C GLU A 419 -33.02 2.23 -41.40
N PHE A 420 -32.13 2.71 -42.27
CA PHE A 420 -30.99 3.56 -41.89
C PHE A 420 -31.34 5.05 -41.81
N THR A 421 -32.54 5.42 -42.29
CA THR A 421 -33.03 6.80 -42.37
C THR A 421 -34.18 7.07 -41.42
N GLU A 422 -34.71 6.06 -40.73
CA GLU A 422 -35.76 6.23 -39.72
C GLU A 422 -35.23 6.95 -38.48
N ALA A 423 -36.07 7.77 -37.87
CA ALA A 423 -35.68 8.58 -36.72
C ALA A 423 -35.28 7.68 -35.53
N VAL A 424 -34.14 8.00 -34.91
CA VAL A 424 -33.60 7.24 -33.77
C VAL A 424 -33.88 8.02 -32.49
N PRO A 425 -34.33 7.37 -31.39
CA PRO A 425 -34.48 8.04 -30.10
C PRO A 425 -33.12 8.51 -29.58
N LEU A 426 -33.08 9.71 -28.98
CA LEU A 426 -31.90 10.27 -28.31
C LEU A 426 -30.61 10.20 -29.17
N PRO A 427 -30.63 10.79 -30.39
CA PRO A 427 -29.55 10.60 -31.36
C PRO A 427 -28.24 11.24 -30.89
N LEU A 428 -28.32 12.38 -30.18
CA LEU A 428 -27.14 13.09 -29.68
C LEU A 428 -26.49 12.34 -28.52
N GLU A 429 -27.29 11.88 -27.57
CA GLU A 429 -26.87 11.07 -26.43
C GLU A 429 -26.22 9.77 -26.91
N THR A 430 -26.76 9.16 -27.97
CA THR A 430 -26.19 7.96 -28.58
C THR A 430 -24.80 8.22 -29.18
N LEU A 431 -24.59 9.35 -29.86
CA LEU A 431 -23.28 9.73 -30.41
C LEU A 431 -22.28 10.06 -29.31
N ILE A 432 -22.69 10.80 -28.29
CA ILE A 432 -21.85 11.16 -27.15
C ILE A 432 -21.51 9.92 -26.31
N GLY A 433 -22.47 9.03 -26.07
CA GLY A 433 -22.22 7.76 -25.39
C GLY A 433 -21.28 6.85 -26.18
N ARG A 434 -21.33 6.88 -27.52
CA ARG A 434 -20.31 6.20 -28.34
C ARG A 434 -18.94 6.85 -28.18
N TYR A 435 -18.85 8.17 -28.21
CA TYR A 435 -17.61 8.90 -27.99
C TYR A 435 -16.99 8.54 -26.63
N ALA A 436 -17.80 8.49 -25.57
CA ALA A 436 -17.35 8.12 -24.24
C ALA A 436 -16.81 6.69 -24.14
N ARG A 437 -17.41 5.73 -24.86
CA ARG A 437 -16.94 4.34 -24.91
C ARG A 437 -15.66 4.12 -25.72
N THR A 438 -15.25 5.10 -26.53
CA THR A 438 -14.10 4.97 -27.43
C THR A 438 -12.93 5.86 -27.03
N HIS A 439 -13.13 6.79 -26.10
CA HIS A 439 -12.08 7.68 -25.61
C HIS A 439 -11.84 7.43 -24.11
N GLY A 440 -10.63 7.79 -23.64
CA GLY A 440 -10.38 7.92 -22.21
C GLY A 440 -11.19 9.07 -21.60
N PRO A 441 -10.92 9.50 -20.36
CA PRO A 441 -11.55 10.67 -19.78
C PRO A 441 -11.42 11.89 -20.71
N PHE A 442 -12.45 12.72 -20.84
CA PHE A 442 -12.50 13.85 -21.78
C PHE A 442 -13.26 15.05 -21.19
N VAL A 443 -13.05 16.25 -21.73
CA VAL A 443 -13.81 17.44 -21.33
C VAL A 443 -14.97 17.71 -22.30
N THR A 444 -15.98 18.45 -21.84
CA THR A 444 -17.14 18.81 -22.67
C THR A 444 -16.74 19.51 -23.97
N ASP A 445 -15.67 20.31 -23.93
CA ASP A 445 -15.15 21.03 -25.09
C ASP A 445 -14.55 20.12 -26.17
N ASP A 446 -13.99 18.96 -25.79
CA ASP A 446 -13.42 17.99 -26.75
C ASP A 446 -14.53 17.47 -27.70
N VAL A 447 -15.68 17.14 -27.13
CA VAL A 447 -16.87 16.65 -27.85
C VAL A 447 -17.54 17.76 -28.64
N ALA A 448 -17.65 18.96 -28.05
CA ALA A 448 -18.19 20.13 -28.71
C ALA A 448 -17.39 20.48 -29.98
N HIS A 449 -16.07 20.44 -29.88
CA HIS A 449 -15.16 20.63 -31.01
C HIS A 449 -15.27 19.48 -32.03
N ARG A 450 -15.31 18.21 -31.57
CA ARG A 450 -15.44 17.05 -32.48
C ARG A 450 -16.68 17.15 -33.36
N PHE A 451 -17.83 17.49 -32.80
CA PHE A 451 -19.10 17.49 -33.52
C PHE A 451 -19.55 18.86 -34.05
N GLY A 452 -18.86 19.95 -33.68
CA GLY A 452 -19.19 21.31 -34.12
C GLY A 452 -20.49 21.85 -33.51
N ILE A 453 -20.78 21.48 -32.27
CA ILE A 453 -21.98 21.90 -31.53
C ILE A 453 -21.60 22.67 -30.25
N SER A 454 -22.52 23.45 -29.71
CA SER A 454 -22.28 24.22 -28.48
C SER A 454 -22.04 23.32 -27.27
N ALA A 455 -21.10 23.69 -26.40
CA ALA A 455 -20.82 22.97 -25.15
C ALA A 455 -22.05 22.79 -24.24
N GLU A 456 -23.00 23.74 -24.23
CA GLU A 456 -24.26 23.61 -23.46
C GLU A 456 -25.11 22.42 -23.92
N ARG A 457 -25.18 22.19 -25.23
CA ARG A 457 -25.93 21.08 -25.82
C ARG A 457 -25.27 19.73 -25.49
N VAL A 458 -23.94 19.70 -25.47
CA VAL A 458 -23.17 18.52 -25.04
C VAL A 458 -23.38 18.27 -23.54
N ALA A 459 -23.29 19.30 -22.71
CA ALA A 459 -23.50 19.19 -21.27
C ALA A 459 -24.89 18.65 -20.92
N GLY A 460 -25.94 19.13 -21.61
CA GLY A 460 -27.30 18.60 -21.45
C GLY A 460 -27.43 17.12 -21.81
N ALA A 461 -26.79 16.69 -22.90
CA ALA A 461 -26.80 15.29 -23.32
C ALA A 461 -25.96 14.38 -22.38
N LEU A 462 -24.81 14.87 -21.88
CA LEU A 462 -24.02 14.18 -20.87
C LEU A 462 -24.80 14.01 -19.55
N ALA A 463 -25.54 15.04 -19.14
CA ALA A 463 -26.41 14.94 -17.96
C ALA A 463 -27.55 13.93 -18.17
N ALA A 464 -28.09 13.82 -19.39
CA ALA A 464 -29.15 12.86 -19.73
C ALA A 464 -28.67 11.41 -19.79
N LEU A 465 -27.37 11.17 -20.02
CA LEU A 465 -26.76 9.84 -20.02
C LEU A 465 -26.70 9.20 -18.62
N GLY A 466 -26.83 10.00 -17.55
CA GLY A 466 -26.87 9.52 -16.17
C GLY A 466 -25.67 8.63 -15.82
N ASP A 467 -25.95 7.46 -15.26
CA ASP A 467 -24.94 6.52 -14.73
C ASP A 467 -24.02 5.90 -15.80
N GLN A 468 -24.29 6.09 -17.10
CA GLN A 468 -23.39 5.62 -18.16
C GLN A 468 -22.07 6.40 -18.18
N VAL A 469 -22.10 7.69 -17.79
CA VAL A 469 -20.93 8.57 -17.79
C VAL A 469 -20.65 9.12 -16.40
N VAL A 470 -19.40 9.02 -15.98
CA VAL A 470 -18.93 9.42 -14.67
C VAL A 470 -18.24 10.78 -14.80
N ARG A 471 -18.65 11.72 -13.96
CA ARG A 471 -18.04 13.06 -13.84
C ARG A 471 -16.98 13.07 -12.75
N GLY A 472 -15.77 13.56 -13.02
CA GLY A 472 -14.67 13.59 -12.05
C GLY A 472 -13.37 14.15 -12.62
N GLU A 473 -12.28 14.03 -11.87
CA GLU A 473 -10.94 14.46 -12.30
C GLU A 473 -10.05 13.22 -12.49
N PHE A 474 -9.77 12.84 -13.75
CA PHE A 474 -9.22 11.51 -14.04
C PHE A 474 -7.88 11.54 -14.76
N ARG A 475 -7.64 12.47 -15.71
CA ARG A 475 -6.36 12.51 -16.44
C ARG A 475 -5.20 12.88 -15.50
N PRO A 476 -4.11 12.09 -15.46
CA PRO A 476 -2.89 12.48 -14.77
C PRO A 476 -2.34 13.78 -15.37
N ASN A 477 -2.13 14.82 -14.55
CA ASN A 477 -1.76 16.18 -14.97
C ASN A 477 -2.83 16.98 -15.74
N GLY A 478 -4.07 16.48 -15.82
CA GLY A 478 -5.20 17.23 -16.36
C GLY A 478 -5.62 18.38 -15.45
N SER A 479 -6.47 19.27 -15.93
CA SER A 479 -7.07 20.35 -15.12
C SER A 479 -8.56 20.47 -15.42
N GLY A 480 -9.38 20.61 -14.37
CA GLY A 480 -10.82 20.74 -14.49
C GLY A 480 -11.55 19.40 -14.41
N ILE A 481 -12.87 19.48 -14.61
CA ILE A 481 -13.78 18.35 -14.49
C ILE A 481 -13.96 17.68 -15.85
N GLU A 482 -13.80 16.37 -15.85
CA GLU A 482 -13.85 15.49 -17.01
C GLU A 482 -15.03 14.51 -16.90
N TRP A 483 -15.30 13.86 -18.02
CA TRP A 483 -16.30 12.82 -18.20
C TRP A 483 -15.61 11.55 -18.69
N CYS A 484 -16.04 10.40 -18.20
CA CYS A 484 -15.54 9.11 -18.66
C CYS A 484 -16.68 8.09 -18.66
N ASP A 485 -16.69 7.15 -19.60
CA ASP A 485 -17.63 6.04 -19.56
C ASP A 485 -17.32 5.12 -18.35
N GLY A 486 -18.36 4.60 -17.70
CA GLY A 486 -18.20 3.79 -16.49
C GLY A 486 -17.44 2.47 -16.70
N ASP A 487 -17.59 1.82 -17.86
CA ASP A 487 -16.81 0.62 -18.20
C ASP A 487 -15.35 0.96 -18.50
N VAL A 488 -15.12 2.08 -19.19
CA VAL A 488 -13.77 2.57 -19.52
C VAL A 488 -12.99 2.92 -18.24
N LEU A 489 -13.62 3.65 -17.31
CA LEU A 489 -12.99 4.00 -16.04
C LEU A 489 -12.64 2.76 -15.20
N ARG A 490 -13.52 1.74 -15.17
CA ARG A 490 -13.24 0.44 -14.53
C ARG A 490 -12.03 -0.25 -15.15
N GLN A 491 -11.95 -0.31 -16.49
CA GLN A 491 -10.79 -0.89 -17.17
C GLN A 491 -9.50 -0.13 -16.86
N LEU A 492 -9.55 1.21 -16.84
CA LEU A 492 -8.40 2.05 -16.51
C LEU A 492 -7.89 1.80 -15.10
N ARG A 493 -8.80 1.75 -14.10
CA ARG A 493 -8.45 1.46 -12.71
C ARG A 493 -7.85 0.07 -12.57
N ARG A 494 -8.45 -0.95 -13.17
CA ARG A 494 -7.93 -2.32 -13.12
C ARG A 494 -6.52 -2.44 -13.68
N ARG A 495 -6.23 -1.75 -14.80
CA ARG A 495 -4.87 -1.71 -15.40
C ARG A 495 -3.88 -0.95 -14.53
N SER A 496 -4.29 0.20 -13.99
CA SER A 496 -3.45 0.99 -13.07
C SER A 496 -3.11 0.20 -11.80
N LEU A 497 -4.11 -0.51 -11.25
CA LEU A 497 -3.94 -1.41 -10.12
C LEU A 497 -2.97 -2.57 -10.44
N ALA A 498 -3.10 -3.17 -11.63
CA ALA A 498 -2.21 -4.24 -12.07
C ALA A 498 -0.76 -3.75 -12.24
N ALA A 499 -0.56 -2.54 -12.76
CA ALA A 499 0.75 -1.90 -12.85
C ALA A 499 1.37 -1.71 -11.46
N LEU A 500 0.62 -1.13 -10.51
CA LEU A 500 1.07 -0.95 -9.13
C LEU A 500 1.37 -2.27 -8.43
N ARG A 501 0.55 -3.31 -8.60
CA ARG A 501 0.82 -4.65 -8.04
C ARG A 501 2.10 -5.27 -8.60
N ARG A 502 2.37 -5.04 -9.89
CA ARG A 502 3.59 -5.52 -10.55
C ARG A 502 4.85 -4.84 -10.01
N GLU A 503 4.76 -3.58 -9.57
CA GLU A 503 5.89 -2.89 -8.94
C GLU A 503 6.29 -3.50 -7.58
N VAL A 504 5.35 -4.17 -6.89
CA VAL A 504 5.55 -4.75 -5.56
C VAL A 504 5.66 -6.29 -5.62
N GLU A 505 5.67 -6.87 -6.81
CA GLU A 505 5.68 -8.32 -6.97
C GLU A 505 6.96 -8.93 -6.35
N PRO A 506 6.83 -9.91 -5.43
CA PRO A 506 7.99 -10.54 -4.82
C PRO A 506 8.81 -11.25 -5.89
N VAL A 507 10.12 -11.01 -5.86
CA VAL A 507 11.05 -11.62 -6.82
C VAL A 507 11.60 -12.94 -6.29
N GLU A 508 11.91 -13.86 -7.19
CA GLU A 508 12.60 -15.11 -6.87
C GLU A 508 13.95 -14.87 -6.16
N HIS A 509 14.33 -15.80 -5.30
CA HIS A 509 15.59 -15.74 -4.53
C HIS A 509 16.82 -15.53 -5.44
N ASP A 510 16.83 -16.15 -6.62
CA ASP A 510 17.90 -16.02 -7.62
C ASP A 510 17.96 -14.63 -8.26
N ALA A 511 16.81 -13.96 -8.42
CA ALA A 511 16.75 -12.59 -8.91
C ALA A 511 17.29 -11.62 -7.85
N TYR A 512 16.88 -11.80 -6.59
CA TYR A 512 17.37 -11.01 -5.46
C TYR A 512 18.90 -11.17 -5.26
N ALA A 513 19.42 -12.39 -5.34
CA ALA A 513 20.85 -12.65 -5.23
C ALA A 513 21.66 -11.92 -6.33
N ARG A 514 21.20 -11.97 -7.60
CA ARG A 514 21.83 -11.24 -8.71
C ARG A 514 21.77 -9.73 -8.51
N PHE A 515 20.63 -9.21 -8.06
CA PHE A 515 20.48 -7.81 -7.73
C PHE A 515 21.48 -7.37 -6.65
N LEU A 516 21.60 -8.10 -5.53
CA LEU A 516 22.53 -7.76 -4.45
C LEU A 516 23.99 -7.71 -4.91
N VAL A 517 24.42 -8.67 -5.73
CA VAL A 517 25.77 -8.69 -6.31
C VAL A 517 26.01 -7.45 -7.17
N ALA A 518 25.06 -7.12 -8.05
CA ALA A 518 25.14 -5.95 -8.93
C ALA A 518 25.08 -4.62 -8.15
N TRP A 519 24.17 -4.52 -7.18
CA TRP A 519 23.97 -3.36 -6.30
C TRP A 519 25.22 -3.03 -5.49
N HIS A 520 25.85 -4.06 -4.90
CA HIS A 520 27.13 -3.89 -4.20
C HIS A 520 28.34 -3.74 -5.13
N GLY A 521 28.16 -3.76 -6.45
CA GLY A 521 29.23 -3.59 -7.43
C GLY A 521 30.25 -4.74 -7.44
N ILE A 522 29.89 -5.92 -6.94
CA ILE A 522 30.82 -7.06 -6.83
C ILE A 522 31.14 -7.60 -8.23
N GLY A 523 32.43 -7.71 -8.55
CA GLY A 523 32.89 -8.17 -9.87
C GLY A 523 32.82 -7.12 -10.98
N THR A 524 32.54 -5.86 -10.64
CA THR A 524 32.60 -4.73 -11.60
C THR A 524 34.02 -4.16 -11.72
N ASP A 525 34.34 -3.52 -12.86
CA ASP A 525 35.68 -2.96 -13.13
C ASP A 525 35.83 -1.51 -12.60
N ARG A 526 35.16 -1.17 -11.49
CA ARG A 526 35.19 0.18 -10.90
C ARG A 526 36.55 0.46 -10.25
N ARG A 527 37.02 1.71 -10.36
CA ARG A 527 38.35 2.15 -9.89
C ARG A 527 38.31 3.60 -9.40
N GLY A 528 39.27 3.98 -8.58
CA GLY A 528 39.44 5.35 -8.10
C GLY A 528 38.70 5.64 -6.81
N ILE A 529 38.85 6.87 -6.32
CA ILE A 529 38.31 7.32 -5.04
C ILE A 529 36.78 7.47 -5.08
N ASP A 530 36.21 7.93 -6.20
CA ASP A 530 34.74 8.07 -6.36
C ASP A 530 34.02 6.73 -6.23
N ALA A 531 34.59 5.68 -6.85
CA ALA A 531 34.08 4.32 -6.72
C ALA A 531 34.20 3.77 -5.29
N LEU A 532 35.26 4.14 -4.57
CA LEU A 532 35.42 3.82 -3.16
C LEU A 532 34.34 4.51 -2.32
N VAL A 533 34.07 5.78 -2.55
CA VAL A 533 33.01 6.54 -1.87
C VAL A 533 31.63 5.92 -2.11
N GLU A 534 31.31 5.55 -3.35
CA GLU A 534 30.04 4.87 -3.68
C GLU A 534 29.94 3.50 -2.98
N SER A 535 31.03 2.72 -3.00
CA SER A 535 31.09 1.41 -2.32
C SER A 535 30.93 1.55 -0.80
N LEU A 536 31.54 2.57 -0.20
CA LEU A 536 31.41 2.90 1.22
C LEU A 536 30.00 3.39 1.55
N SER A 537 29.35 4.12 0.65
CA SER A 537 27.96 4.57 0.82
C SER A 537 26.99 3.39 0.95
N HIS A 538 27.24 2.28 0.26
CA HIS A 538 26.47 1.03 0.41
C HIS A 538 26.85 0.20 1.65
N LEU A 539 28.05 0.41 2.21
CA LEU A 539 28.57 -0.36 3.36
C LEU A 539 28.48 0.39 4.69
N GLN A 540 28.14 1.68 4.67
CA GLN A 540 28.20 2.52 5.85
C GLN A 540 27.32 1.99 6.99
N GLY A 541 27.86 2.00 8.20
CA GLY A 541 27.18 1.48 9.40
C GLY A 541 27.18 -0.05 9.54
N ALA A 542 27.56 -0.82 8.52
CA ALA A 542 27.67 -2.28 8.63
C ALA A 542 28.86 -2.68 9.51
N ALA A 543 28.62 -3.56 10.50
CA ALA A 543 29.67 -4.08 11.37
C ALA A 543 30.43 -5.21 10.68
N VAL A 544 31.56 -4.89 10.06
CA VAL A 544 32.38 -5.84 9.29
C VAL A 544 33.67 -6.21 10.03
N PRO A 545 34.18 -7.44 9.90
CA PRO A 545 35.49 -7.80 10.45
C PRO A 545 36.59 -6.91 9.86
N ALA A 546 37.42 -6.31 10.72
CA ALA A 546 38.50 -5.42 10.32
C ALA A 546 39.52 -6.14 9.41
N SER A 547 39.79 -7.43 9.69
CA SER A 547 40.69 -8.25 8.87
C SER A 547 40.18 -8.51 7.44
N SER A 548 38.87 -8.59 7.23
CA SER A 548 38.26 -8.84 5.91
C SER A 548 38.05 -7.57 5.08
N LEU A 549 37.97 -6.40 5.72
CA LEU A 549 37.64 -5.13 5.04
C LEU A 549 38.53 -4.86 3.82
N GLU A 550 39.85 -4.82 4.02
CA GLU A 550 40.81 -4.49 2.96
C GLU A 550 41.33 -5.71 2.20
N ARG A 551 41.02 -6.93 2.66
CA ARG A 551 41.45 -8.19 2.03
C ARG A 551 40.42 -8.75 1.06
N GLU A 552 39.14 -8.66 1.43
CA GLU A 552 38.06 -9.35 0.74
C GLU A 552 36.95 -8.38 0.32
N ILE A 553 36.51 -7.49 1.23
CA ILE A 553 35.30 -6.68 1.04
C ILE A 553 35.52 -5.56 0.00
N LEU A 554 36.54 -4.72 0.20
CA LEU A 554 36.85 -3.62 -0.73
C LEU A 554 37.45 -4.13 -2.05
N PRO A 555 38.40 -5.08 -2.06
CA PRO A 555 38.94 -5.63 -3.32
C PRO A 555 37.91 -6.35 -4.20
N ALA A 556 36.84 -6.92 -3.63
CA ALA A 556 35.76 -7.53 -4.41
C ALA A 556 34.88 -6.50 -5.16
N ARG A 557 34.88 -5.23 -4.69
CA ARG A 557 34.08 -4.13 -5.24
C ARG A 557 34.89 -3.16 -6.09
N LEU A 558 36.20 -3.09 -5.84
CA LEU A 558 37.11 -2.13 -6.46
C LEU A 558 38.31 -2.84 -7.06
N ARG A 559 38.52 -2.66 -8.36
CA ARG A 559 39.71 -3.20 -9.02
C ARG A 559 40.92 -2.37 -8.64
N GLN A 560 42.00 -3.04 -8.24
CA GLN A 560 43.25 -2.39 -7.79
C GLN A 560 43.06 -1.42 -6.60
N TYR A 561 42.22 -1.80 -5.63
CA TYR A 561 42.07 -1.06 -4.37
C TYR A 561 43.43 -0.71 -3.74
N GLN A 562 43.61 0.56 -3.37
CA GLN A 562 44.80 1.04 -2.69
C GLN A 562 44.45 1.53 -1.28
N PRO A 563 45.06 0.98 -0.20
CA PRO A 563 44.81 1.42 1.17
C PRO A 563 44.99 2.92 1.43
N ALA A 564 45.85 3.57 0.63
CA ALA A 564 46.11 5.00 0.70
C ALA A 564 44.85 5.86 0.43
N GLN A 565 43.92 5.36 -0.39
CA GLN A 565 42.67 6.08 -0.69
C GLN A 565 41.74 6.12 0.51
N LEU A 566 41.69 5.03 1.29
CA LEU A 566 40.92 4.98 2.53
C LEU A 566 41.57 5.85 3.62
N ASP A 567 42.90 5.86 3.67
CA ASP A 567 43.66 6.72 4.59
C ASP A 567 43.45 8.21 4.27
N GLU A 568 43.38 8.57 2.99
CA GLU A 568 43.07 9.93 2.53
C GLU A 568 41.70 10.38 3.04
N LEU A 569 40.66 9.55 2.89
CA LEU A 569 39.30 9.84 3.37
C LEU A 569 39.20 9.93 4.90
N CYS A 570 39.98 9.13 5.63
CA CYS A 570 39.98 9.20 7.09
C CYS A 570 40.74 10.44 7.61
N THR A 571 41.88 10.74 6.99
CA THR A 571 42.72 11.89 7.39
C THR A 571 42.07 13.22 7.01
N SER A 572 41.28 13.26 5.92
CA SER A 572 40.47 14.43 5.55
C SER A 572 39.29 14.67 6.50
N GLY A 573 38.94 13.68 7.33
CA GLY A 573 37.79 13.71 8.24
C GLY A 573 36.44 13.44 7.55
N GLU A 574 36.43 13.06 6.28
CA GLU A 574 35.21 12.70 5.55
C GLU A 574 34.67 11.35 6.01
N LEU A 575 35.56 10.41 6.32
CA LEU A 575 35.22 9.06 6.76
C LEU A 575 35.69 8.81 8.20
N VAL A 576 34.78 8.30 9.02
CA VAL A 576 35.05 7.89 10.40
C VAL A 576 34.90 6.38 10.50
N TRP A 577 35.82 5.72 11.20
CA TRP A 577 35.68 4.31 11.57
C TRP A 577 35.35 4.19 13.07
N VAL A 578 34.50 3.24 13.43
CA VAL A 578 34.06 3.02 14.81
C VAL A 578 34.12 1.53 15.12
N GLY A 579 34.68 1.13 16.26
CA GLY A 579 34.67 -0.27 16.67
C GLY A 579 33.27 -0.76 17.04
N ALA A 580 33.03 -2.04 16.77
CA ALA A 580 31.74 -2.71 16.92
C ALA A 580 31.88 -4.07 17.62
N GLY A 581 32.76 -4.12 18.63
CA GLY A 581 33.09 -5.32 19.40
C GLY A 581 34.31 -6.08 18.88
N ALA A 582 35.01 -6.74 19.81
CA ALA A 582 36.19 -7.56 19.52
C ALA A 582 35.81 -8.96 19.00
N ILE A 583 36.67 -9.53 18.14
CA ILE A 583 36.60 -10.91 17.67
C ILE A 583 37.87 -11.63 18.14
N GLY A 584 37.76 -12.38 19.24
CA GLY A 584 38.90 -13.07 19.83
C GLY A 584 40.01 -12.10 20.27
N ALA A 585 41.27 -12.55 20.25
CA ALA A 585 42.41 -11.83 20.81
C ALA A 585 43.25 -11.01 19.80
N GLY A 586 42.79 -10.89 18.54
CA GLY A 586 43.58 -10.29 17.46
C GLY A 586 42.78 -9.69 16.30
N ASP A 587 41.45 -9.61 16.41
CA ASP A 587 40.58 -8.99 15.40
C ASP A 587 39.37 -8.33 16.09
N GLY A 588 38.58 -7.59 15.34
CA GLY A 588 37.37 -6.93 15.82
C GLY A 588 36.49 -6.48 14.67
N ARG A 589 35.23 -6.18 14.95
CA ARG A 589 34.33 -5.58 13.97
C ARG A 589 34.50 -4.07 13.99
N ILE A 590 34.45 -3.47 12.81
CA ILE A 590 34.44 -2.03 12.63
C ILE A 590 33.28 -1.62 11.74
N ARG A 591 32.82 -0.40 11.90
CA ARG A 591 31.86 0.28 11.03
C ARG A 591 32.59 1.45 10.37
N LEU A 592 32.37 1.66 9.08
CA LEU A 592 32.78 2.86 8.39
C LEU A 592 31.55 3.74 8.21
N CYS A 593 31.68 5.05 8.35
CA CYS A 593 30.57 5.98 8.20
C CYS A 593 31.10 7.33 7.73
N PHE A 594 30.39 7.98 6.81
CA PHE A 594 30.68 9.37 6.50
C PHE A 594 30.33 10.25 7.70
N ALA A 595 31.14 11.27 7.95
CA ALA A 595 31.03 12.08 9.17
C ALA A 595 29.67 12.82 9.28
N ASP A 596 29.07 13.19 8.15
CA ASP A 596 27.76 13.83 8.05
C ASP A 596 26.60 12.88 8.37
N GLN A 597 26.74 11.58 8.05
CA GLN A 597 25.73 10.55 8.29
C GLN A 597 25.83 9.90 9.68
N LEU A 598 26.95 10.08 10.36
CA LEU A 598 27.23 9.45 11.66
C LEU A 598 26.15 9.74 12.72
N PRO A 599 25.64 10.98 12.92
CA PRO A 599 24.62 11.25 13.93
C PRO A 599 23.28 10.53 13.67
N LEU A 600 22.97 10.25 12.40
CA LEU A 600 21.75 9.53 12.01
C LEU A 600 21.93 8.02 12.21
N LEU A 601 23.02 7.46 11.68
CA LEU A 601 23.24 6.01 11.69
C LEU A 601 23.61 5.47 13.08
N ALA A 602 24.34 6.24 13.89
CA ALA A 602 24.77 5.81 15.22
C ALA A 602 23.62 5.54 16.19
N GLN A 603 22.45 6.16 15.99
CA GLN A 603 21.26 5.97 16.85
C GLN A 603 20.72 4.53 16.78
N ALA A 604 20.88 3.87 15.63
CA ALA A 604 20.41 2.51 15.39
C ALA A 604 21.42 1.44 15.82
N TRP A 605 22.65 1.83 16.22
CA TRP A 605 23.69 0.87 16.56
C TRP A 605 23.49 0.31 17.96
N GLU A 606 23.71 -1.00 18.09
CA GLU A 606 23.80 -1.61 19.40
C GLU A 606 25.03 -1.06 20.14
N ALA A 607 24.80 -0.38 21.26
CA ALA A 607 25.86 0.07 22.15
C ALA A 607 26.56 -1.16 22.78
N PRO A 608 27.87 -1.35 22.56
CA PRO A 608 28.63 -2.36 23.26
C PRO A 608 28.66 -2.07 24.78
N VAL A 609 29.03 -3.07 25.57
CA VAL A 609 29.27 -2.85 27.01
C VAL A 609 30.49 -1.94 27.15
N ALA A 610 30.29 -0.77 27.77
CA ALA A 610 31.36 0.15 28.09
C ALA A 610 32.34 -0.54 29.07
N PRO A 611 33.67 -0.51 28.80
CA PRO A 611 34.64 -1.06 29.73
C PRO A 611 34.74 -0.14 30.96
N ASP A 612 34.71 -0.78 32.13
CA ASP A 612 34.78 -0.12 33.43
C ASP A 612 36.15 -0.32 34.07
N GLY A 613 36.70 0.73 34.69
CA GLY A 613 37.95 0.67 35.42
C GLY A 613 38.62 2.02 35.58
N PRO A 614 39.44 2.22 36.63
CA PRO A 614 40.05 3.51 36.92
C PRO A 614 40.95 4.00 35.77
N LEU A 615 41.56 3.08 35.01
CA LEU A 615 42.36 3.38 33.82
C LEU A 615 41.48 3.83 32.65
N HIS A 616 40.41 3.09 32.34
CA HIS A 616 39.46 3.43 31.27
C HIS A 616 38.76 4.77 31.56
N ASP A 617 38.37 5.03 32.80
CA ASP A 617 37.76 6.29 33.24
C ASP A 617 38.72 7.48 33.11
N ALA A 618 39.99 7.30 33.48
CA ALA A 618 41.02 8.34 33.34
C ALA A 618 41.26 8.71 31.87
N LEU A 619 41.33 7.70 30.98
CA LEU A 619 41.49 7.91 29.55
C LEU A 619 40.24 8.56 28.92
N ARG A 620 39.04 8.11 29.30
CA ARG A 620 37.77 8.69 28.85
C ARG A 620 37.64 10.15 29.27
N ALA A 621 37.93 10.47 30.54
CA ALA A 621 37.90 11.84 31.04
C ALA A 621 38.92 12.74 30.33
N HIS A 622 40.13 12.24 30.05
CA HIS A 622 41.14 12.99 29.31
C HIS A 622 40.70 13.30 27.88
N LEU A 623 40.20 12.29 27.15
CA LEU A 623 39.74 12.44 25.77
C LEU A 623 38.49 13.32 25.68
N ALA A 624 37.57 13.25 26.64
CA ALA A 624 36.41 14.13 26.70
C ALA A 624 36.80 15.61 26.93
N GLN A 625 37.86 15.87 27.69
CA GLN A 625 38.32 17.24 28.00
C GLN A 625 39.24 17.83 26.92
N ARG A 626 40.09 17.02 26.29
CA ARG A 626 41.14 17.49 25.38
C ARG A 626 40.98 17.06 23.93
N GLY A 627 40.03 16.16 23.63
CA GLY A 627 39.85 15.61 22.29
C GLY A 627 41.05 14.75 21.85
N ALA A 628 41.34 14.77 20.55
CA ALA A 628 42.45 14.04 19.95
C ALA A 628 43.78 14.35 20.67
N SER A 629 44.41 13.30 21.21
CA SER A 629 45.56 13.44 22.11
C SER A 629 46.73 12.57 21.65
N PHE A 630 47.93 13.14 21.64
CA PHE A 630 49.16 12.38 21.39
C PHE A 630 49.49 11.45 22.57
N TRP A 631 50.28 10.39 22.31
CA TRP A 631 50.64 9.36 23.30
C TRP A 631 51.16 9.92 24.63
N GLY A 632 51.98 10.98 24.59
CA GLY A 632 52.50 11.63 25.80
C GLY A 632 51.40 12.24 26.69
N GLY A 633 50.30 12.72 26.10
CA GLY A 633 49.14 13.22 26.83
C GLY A 633 48.35 12.11 27.51
N LEU A 634 48.16 10.98 26.82
CA LEU A 634 47.49 9.79 27.37
C LEU A 634 48.29 9.17 28.52
N ARG A 635 49.61 9.10 28.40
CA ARG A 635 50.50 8.64 29.48
C ARG A 635 50.49 9.56 30.69
N ALA A 636 50.37 10.87 30.49
CA ALA A 636 50.24 11.83 31.58
C ALA A 636 48.89 11.71 32.32
N ALA A 637 47.84 11.23 31.64
CA ALA A 637 46.53 10.99 32.24
C ALA A 637 46.50 9.73 33.13
N ALA A 638 47.36 8.75 32.86
CA ALA A 638 47.48 7.50 33.61
C ALA A 638 48.94 7.22 34.00
N PRO A 639 49.53 8.01 34.92
CA PRO A 639 50.96 7.93 35.23
C PRO A 639 51.39 6.62 35.91
N GLU A 640 50.45 5.91 36.53
CA GLU A 640 50.69 4.65 37.24
C GLU A 640 50.58 3.40 36.34
N ALA A 641 50.06 3.55 35.11
CA ALA A 641 49.90 2.45 34.17
C ALA A 641 51.09 2.30 33.21
N THR A 642 51.39 1.07 32.83
CA THR A 642 52.40 0.77 31.80
C THR A 642 51.87 1.08 30.40
N ASP A 643 52.77 1.31 29.43
CA ASP A 643 52.39 1.57 28.03
C ASP A 643 51.54 0.43 27.44
N ALA A 644 51.76 -0.81 27.87
CA ALA A 644 50.98 -1.98 27.44
C ALA A 644 49.56 -1.99 28.02
N GLU A 645 49.40 -1.59 29.28
CA GLU A 645 48.08 -1.48 29.93
C GLU A 645 47.27 -0.33 29.34
N ILE A 646 47.92 0.81 29.06
CA ILE A 646 47.28 1.95 28.38
C ILE A 646 46.83 1.54 26.97
N LEU A 647 47.68 0.84 26.21
CA LEU A 647 47.32 0.37 24.87
C LEU A 647 46.17 -0.64 24.90
N ALA A 648 46.15 -1.56 25.85
CA ALA A 648 45.06 -2.53 26.01
C ALA A 648 43.74 -1.83 26.35
N ALA A 649 43.75 -0.89 27.32
CA ALA A 649 42.57 -0.12 27.69
C ALA A 649 42.02 0.73 26.54
N LEU A 650 42.89 1.31 25.71
CA LEU A 650 42.48 2.03 24.50
C LEU A 650 41.79 1.11 23.49
N TRP A 651 42.28 -0.11 23.31
CA TRP A 651 41.62 -1.08 22.43
C TRP A 651 40.26 -1.52 22.97
N ASP A 652 40.11 -1.70 24.29
CA ASP A 652 38.82 -1.98 24.91
C ASP A 652 37.82 -0.83 24.61
N LEU A 653 38.25 0.42 24.76
CA LEU A 653 37.44 1.61 24.45
C LEU A 653 37.11 1.72 22.95
N VAL A 654 38.04 1.34 22.06
CA VAL A 654 37.80 1.29 20.61
C VAL A 654 36.73 0.26 20.28
N TRP A 655 36.82 -0.95 20.85
CA TRP A 655 35.82 -2.00 20.60
C TRP A 655 34.47 -1.69 21.21
N ALA A 656 34.44 -0.85 22.25
CA ALA A 656 33.22 -0.28 22.80
C ALA A 656 32.62 0.84 21.93
N GLY A 657 33.32 1.29 20.90
CA GLY A 657 32.89 2.37 20.01
C GLY A 657 33.03 3.77 20.63
N GLU A 658 33.75 3.90 21.75
CA GLU A 658 33.91 5.17 22.47
C GLU A 658 35.07 6.01 21.94
N VAL A 659 36.11 5.35 21.41
CA VAL A 659 37.34 6.00 20.94
C VAL A 659 37.65 5.52 19.52
N THR A 660 38.18 6.43 18.71
CA THR A 660 38.65 6.14 17.35
C THR A 660 39.91 6.93 17.03
N ASN A 661 40.45 6.74 15.83
CA ASN A 661 41.63 7.40 15.31
C ASN A 661 41.34 7.99 13.91
N ASP A 662 42.05 9.04 13.53
CA ASP A 662 41.98 9.70 12.21
C ASP A 662 42.62 8.88 11.08
N SER A 663 43.21 7.71 11.39
CA SER A 663 43.74 6.76 10.41
C SER A 663 43.43 5.31 10.79
N LEU A 664 43.37 4.43 9.78
CA LEU A 664 43.33 2.98 10.00
C LEU A 664 44.72 2.38 10.27
N ALA A 665 45.81 3.15 10.20
CA ALA A 665 47.16 2.64 10.44
C ALA A 665 47.34 1.90 11.77
N PRO A 666 46.82 2.38 12.93
CA PRO A 666 46.88 1.64 14.19
C PRO A 666 46.11 0.32 14.16
N LEU A 667 44.96 0.29 13.48
CA LEU A 667 44.15 -0.91 13.29
C LEU A 667 44.88 -1.95 12.43
N ARG A 668 45.51 -1.53 11.33
CA ARG A 668 46.35 -2.42 10.51
C ARG A 668 47.53 -2.98 11.29
N ALA A 669 48.16 -2.16 12.15
CA ALA A 669 49.25 -2.62 13.01
C ALA A 669 48.77 -3.64 14.06
N TYR A 670 47.60 -3.42 14.66
CA TYR A 670 46.97 -4.35 15.59
C TYR A 670 46.67 -5.71 14.95
N LEU A 671 46.14 -5.71 13.73
CA LEU A 671 45.89 -6.92 12.94
C LEU A 671 47.20 -7.63 12.52
N GLY A 672 48.24 -6.87 12.19
CA GLY A 672 49.53 -7.37 11.72
C GLY A 672 50.44 -7.95 12.81
N ALA A 673 50.31 -7.51 14.06
CA ALA A 673 51.19 -7.89 15.16
C ALA A 673 51.06 -9.36 15.62
N LYS A 674 50.02 -10.09 15.18
CA LYS A 674 49.78 -11.51 15.55
C LYS A 674 49.59 -12.48 14.38
N GLY A 675 49.72 -12.03 13.12
CA GLY A 675 49.60 -12.86 11.92
C GLY A 675 50.96 -13.25 11.32
N VAL A 676 51.34 -14.53 11.41
CA VAL A 676 52.52 -15.09 10.70
C VAL A 676 52.17 -15.37 9.24
N GLY A 677 52.76 -14.62 8.30
CA GLY A 677 52.77 -14.90 6.85
C GLY A 677 53.39 -13.74 6.04
N PRO A 678 54.26 -13.99 5.04
CA PRO A 678 55.20 -12.98 4.53
C PRO A 678 54.55 -12.00 3.54
N THR A 679 54.70 -10.70 3.79
CA THR A 679 54.50 -9.63 2.79
C THR A 679 55.72 -9.55 1.83
N PRO A 680 55.52 -9.37 0.51
CA PRO A 680 56.63 -9.17 -0.41
C PRO A 680 57.34 -7.84 -0.14
N LYS A 681 58.68 -7.86 -0.17
CA LYS A 681 59.57 -6.75 0.16
C LYS A 681 59.34 -5.53 -0.76
N SER A 682 58.91 -4.40 -0.18
CA SER A 682 59.03 -3.08 -0.82
C SER A 682 60.47 -2.57 -0.73
N ALA A 683 60.96 -1.96 -1.81
CA ALA A 683 62.30 -1.39 -1.98
C ALA A 683 62.69 -0.35 -0.89
N PRO A 684 63.99 -0.13 -0.61
CA PRO A 684 64.43 0.66 0.53
C PRO A 684 64.17 2.16 0.31
N ARG A 685 63.39 2.77 1.22
CA ARG A 685 63.23 4.23 1.32
C ARG A 685 64.55 4.89 1.77
N GLN A 686 65.07 5.81 0.96
CA GLN A 686 66.12 6.75 1.35
C GLN A 686 65.66 7.58 2.55
N ARG A 687 66.51 7.66 3.60
CA ARG A 687 66.30 8.56 4.75
C ARG A 687 66.45 10.03 4.31
N PRO A 688 65.47 10.92 4.57
CA PRO A 688 65.71 12.35 4.49
C PRO A 688 66.51 12.81 5.71
N ARG A 689 67.53 13.64 5.47
CA ARG A 689 68.37 14.26 6.49
C ARG A 689 67.59 15.33 7.28
N PRO A 690 67.84 15.48 8.60
CA PRO A 690 67.24 16.54 9.40
C PRO A 690 67.98 17.86 9.17
N GLY A 691 67.26 18.91 8.78
CA GLY A 691 67.76 20.28 8.85
C GLY A 691 67.35 21.19 7.71
N ARG A 692 66.21 21.88 7.87
CA ARG A 692 66.09 23.34 7.77
C ARG A 692 64.61 23.75 7.95
N LEU A 693 64.33 24.42 9.05
CA LEU A 693 63.19 25.29 9.21
C LEU A 693 63.20 26.36 8.11
N ASN A 694 62.06 26.60 7.47
CA ASN A 694 61.60 27.96 7.17
C ASN A 694 60.08 27.96 6.91
N ARG A 695 59.38 28.71 7.79
CA ARG A 695 58.12 29.44 7.62
C ARG A 695 57.48 29.40 6.21
N ILE A 696 56.18 29.12 6.16
CA ILE A 696 55.08 30.06 5.80
C ILE A 696 53.75 29.27 5.89
N GLY A 697 52.77 29.77 6.66
CA GLY A 697 51.33 29.46 6.52
C GLY A 697 50.64 28.72 7.68
N PRO A 698 49.45 29.16 8.16
CA PRO A 698 48.66 28.56 9.27
C PRO A 698 47.76 27.39 8.76
N PRO A 699 47.06 26.57 9.58
CA PRO A 699 46.53 26.79 10.94
C PRO A 699 47.04 25.87 12.06
#